data_AF-A0A915UUL8-F1
#
_entry.id   AF-A0A915UUL8-F1
#
_cell.length_a   1.000
_cell.length_b   1.000
_cell.length_c   1.000
_cell.angle_alpha   90.00
_cell.angle_beta   90.00
_cell.angle_gamma   90.00
#
_symmetry.space_group_name_H-M   'P 1'
#
loop_
_entity.id
_entity.type
_entity.pdbx_description
1 polymer ?
#
loop_
_entity_poly.entity_id
_entity_poly.type
_entity_poly.pdbx_seq_one_letter_code
_entity_poly.pdbx_strand_id
1 'polypeptide(L)'
;MRGLKPILIIAILVQTCSLWSQAFIDLNLALPAGACEIDWDRNGIVDGTSVSTSWDSGWRAALGAEALLDASRKFGGGFSQHIRFNRASGEEGSLTLIFPLISNNLAVNLSAGQPVLVRARYFAEGFQNADYEISMRSGDTYPVLLPRTSADSGGWQTVSTIAVLQADSVGQLILNLYLRIRAGAGAAAGRVWIDEVECILPQYPTHPERTPTPIQFSVFNFTPSHWTDYLSAPLPSITVQGTQYGFPLKRLFGSRIQHYLYIHSVNYPVQAPPQNCRLLYGCEHFLNTNPDWVLRDQNGNPIIYERYNSYYLDIGLPQVQQRAIEGFTTLGNALPSIDGFFLDGFADWPGAVIPSGSGLTCPRYPTYDSIFPAWDGWVRTVLPVVRQTLNKKVLVNLGARPGLLLNGQRPVSQWLSYIDGILLEGPIVGVNYSQQTYTPRVYAGSTTSYYAGSWRNTLRCVQEYPNTNWHLILYWDQREQSRALLRYSLATYWLIYRPNIYLCLEDRLDSSYTHLKTLAQPEVWIPLGEPVAPYEIIQGNWNNGGLFQRRFQYGLVLVNPTDSTTYTFTTSQAYKNWDGQVLPANTTLQIPPKTGVALYAAPEVRVSITAQPETALPGELVTIVVECRNAGLVDARDVQVEAPIPQGLSVVSVSNGGVMSNGAVQWTIPALAPGGSRQFQIQARVE
;
A
#
# COMPACT_ATOMS: atom_id res chain seq x y z
N MET A 1 -7.48 -42.28 -36.77
CA MET A 1 -6.19 -41.56 -36.80
C MET A 1 -6.45 -40.08 -36.59
N ARG A 2 -5.79 -39.53 -35.56
CA ARG A 2 -5.32 -38.14 -35.40
C ARG A 2 -6.33 -36.98 -35.37
N GLY A 3 -6.23 -36.19 -34.30
CA GLY A 3 -6.75 -34.82 -34.28
C GLY A 3 -6.86 -34.12 -32.93
N LEU A 4 -6.28 -34.62 -31.83
CA LEU A 4 -6.23 -33.89 -30.56
C LEU A 4 -5.16 -32.79 -30.64
N LYS A 5 -5.59 -31.53 -30.51
CA LYS A 5 -4.72 -30.34 -30.50
C LYS A 5 -4.02 -30.24 -29.14
N PRO A 6 -2.71 -29.90 -29.09
CA PRO A 6 -1.97 -29.73 -27.84
C PRO A 6 -2.31 -28.39 -27.18
N ILE A 7 -2.42 -28.38 -25.85
CA ILE A 7 -2.51 -27.18 -25.04
C ILE A 7 -1.10 -26.86 -24.54
N LEU A 8 -0.64 -25.63 -24.80
CA LEU A 8 0.69 -25.10 -24.48
C LEU A 8 0.61 -24.38 -23.13
N ILE A 9 1.50 -24.68 -22.18
CA ILE A 9 1.68 -23.86 -20.96
C ILE A 9 3.16 -23.49 -20.82
N ILE A 10 3.42 -22.19 -20.73
CA ILE A 10 4.73 -21.55 -20.65
C ILE A 10 5.10 -21.38 -19.17
N ALA A 11 6.26 -21.90 -18.75
CA ALA A 11 6.85 -21.64 -17.44
C ALA A 11 7.78 -20.41 -17.48
N ILE A 12 7.44 -19.35 -16.74
CA ILE A 12 8.31 -18.18 -16.56
C ILE A 12 9.13 -18.38 -15.26
N LEU A 13 10.46 -18.34 -15.40
CA LEU A 13 11.42 -18.27 -14.29
C LEU A 13 11.18 -17.04 -13.40
N VAL A 14 11.08 -17.23 -12.08
CA VAL A 14 11.38 -16.18 -11.10
C VAL A 14 12.21 -16.76 -9.96
N GLN A 15 13.32 -16.08 -9.66
CA GLN A 15 14.28 -16.38 -8.62
C GLN A 15 13.90 -15.72 -7.26
N THR A 16 14.22 -16.45 -6.19
CA THR A 16 14.66 -16.03 -4.82
C THR A 16 13.68 -15.75 -3.65
N CYS A 17 13.99 -16.50 -2.57
CA CYS A 17 14.01 -16.22 -1.12
C CYS A 17 12.76 -16.44 -0.24
N SER A 18 13.06 -16.89 0.99
CA SER A 18 12.38 -17.93 1.79
C SER A 18 11.71 -17.47 3.10
N LEU A 19 10.65 -18.22 3.47
CA LEU A 19 10.08 -18.57 4.79
C LEU A 19 9.80 -17.49 5.84
N TRP A 20 8.51 -17.25 6.12
CA TRP A 20 7.71 -17.65 7.31
C TRP A 20 6.34 -16.93 7.21
N SER A 21 5.26 -17.60 7.64
CA SER A 21 3.83 -17.24 7.52
C SER A 21 3.14 -17.80 6.27
N GLN A 22 2.37 -18.88 6.48
CA GLN A 22 1.35 -19.33 5.52
C GLN A 22 0.15 -18.40 5.69
N ALA A 23 0.10 -17.34 4.91
CA ALA A 23 -1.14 -16.66 4.61
C ALA A 23 -1.49 -16.98 3.16
N PHE A 24 -2.56 -17.76 2.96
CA PHE A 24 -3.24 -17.75 1.68
C PHE A 24 -3.69 -16.31 1.44
N ILE A 25 -3.03 -15.62 0.52
CA ILE A 25 -3.67 -14.50 -0.15
C ILE A 25 -4.39 -15.20 -1.30
N ASP A 26 -5.70 -15.40 -1.14
CA ASP A 26 -6.56 -15.57 -2.31
C ASP A 26 -6.27 -14.37 -3.19
N LEU A 27 -5.46 -14.58 -4.24
CA LEU A 27 -5.04 -13.51 -5.14
C LEU A 27 -6.19 -13.24 -6.08
N ASN A 28 -7.25 -12.73 -5.48
CA ASN A 28 -8.42 -12.13 -6.06
C ASN A 28 -7.95 -10.96 -6.93
N LEU A 29 -7.44 -11.18 -8.15
CA LEU A 29 -7.40 -10.19 -9.25
C LEU A 29 -8.76 -9.54 -9.54
N ALA A 30 -9.81 -10.00 -8.87
CA ALA A 30 -11.02 -9.28 -8.57
C ALA A 30 -10.86 -7.75 -8.59
N LEU A 31 -11.86 -7.08 -9.18
CA LEU A 31 -12.29 -5.78 -8.65
C LEU A 31 -12.32 -5.92 -7.14
N PRO A 32 -11.57 -5.13 -6.36
CA PRO A 32 -11.45 -5.35 -4.93
C PRO A 32 -12.80 -5.02 -4.32
N ALA A 33 -13.69 -6.01 -4.24
CA ALA A 33 -14.27 -6.35 -2.99
C ALA A 33 -14.84 -5.09 -2.28
N GLY A 34 -15.76 -4.43 -2.99
CA GLY A 34 -16.15 -3.02 -2.81
C GLY A 34 -16.01 -2.18 -4.08
N ALA A 35 -15.24 -2.62 -5.09
CA ALA A 35 -15.06 -1.92 -6.36
C ALA A 35 -16.03 -2.33 -7.48
N CYS A 36 -17.04 -3.15 -7.18
CA CYS A 36 -18.27 -3.07 -7.95
C CYS A 36 -19.04 -1.78 -7.61
N GLU A 37 -18.55 -0.96 -6.67
CA GLU A 37 -19.27 0.18 -6.11
C GLU A 37 -18.30 1.35 -5.95
N ILE A 38 -18.31 2.22 -6.96
CA ILE A 38 -17.62 3.49 -6.93
C ILE A 38 -18.64 4.50 -7.38
N ASP A 39 -19.41 5.07 -6.46
CA ASP A 39 -20.31 6.20 -6.74
C ASP A 39 -19.60 7.48 -6.27
N TRP A 40 -18.59 7.91 -7.05
CA TRP A 40 -17.69 9.02 -6.70
C TRP A 40 -18.44 10.35 -6.63
N ASP A 41 -19.54 10.53 -7.37
CA ASP A 41 -20.33 11.75 -7.39
C ASP A 41 -21.65 11.65 -6.60
N ARG A 42 -21.93 10.50 -5.97
CA ARG A 42 -23.13 10.22 -5.18
C ARG A 42 -24.43 10.38 -5.98
N ASN A 43 -24.37 10.08 -7.27
CA ASN A 43 -25.50 10.15 -8.18
C ASN A 43 -26.36 8.86 -8.16
N GLY A 44 -26.01 7.87 -7.33
CA GLY A 44 -26.66 6.56 -7.30
C GLY A 44 -26.26 5.68 -8.50
N ILE A 45 -25.10 5.94 -9.10
CA ILE A 45 -24.51 5.18 -10.21
C ILE A 45 -23.12 4.72 -9.79
N VAL A 46 -22.78 3.50 -10.18
CA VAL A 46 -21.41 3.02 -10.05
C VAL A 46 -20.60 3.44 -11.26
N ASP A 47 -19.65 4.33 -11.05
CA ASP A 47 -18.63 4.83 -11.96
C ASP A 47 -17.62 3.75 -12.42
N GLY A 48 -17.65 2.57 -11.80
CA GLY A 48 -16.79 1.41 -12.12
C GLY A 48 -17.44 0.26 -12.91
N THR A 49 -18.75 0.26 -13.15
CA THR A 49 -19.45 -0.83 -13.88
C THR A 49 -19.95 -0.36 -15.23
N SER A 50 -19.52 -1.03 -16.31
CA SER A 50 -20.04 -0.76 -17.65
C SER A 50 -21.36 -1.48 -17.88
N VAL A 51 -22.27 -0.81 -18.59
CA VAL A 51 -23.62 -1.30 -18.86
C VAL A 51 -23.80 -1.42 -20.37
N SER A 52 -24.29 -2.57 -20.83
CA SER A 52 -24.79 -2.77 -22.19
C SER A 52 -26.28 -3.05 -22.14
N THR A 53 -27.06 -2.41 -23.00
CA THR A 53 -28.52 -2.49 -22.97
C THR A 53 -29.11 -2.39 -24.36
N SER A 54 -30.31 -2.97 -24.54
CA SER A 54 -31.11 -2.81 -25.75
C SER A 54 -31.96 -1.54 -25.77
N TRP A 55 -31.96 -0.73 -24.71
CA TRP A 55 -32.84 0.45 -24.53
C TRP A 55 -32.12 1.81 -24.70
N ASP A 56 -31.14 1.90 -25.60
CA ASP A 56 -30.27 3.07 -25.78
C ASP A 56 -29.74 3.63 -24.43
N SER A 57 -29.41 4.92 -24.33
CA SER A 57 -28.90 5.52 -23.09
C SER A 57 -29.93 5.65 -21.95
N GLY A 58 -31.20 5.32 -22.20
CA GLY A 58 -32.34 5.56 -21.30
C GLY A 58 -32.83 4.35 -20.50
N TRP A 59 -32.03 3.28 -20.37
CA TRP A 59 -32.47 1.98 -19.83
C TRP A 59 -33.15 2.03 -18.46
N ARG A 60 -32.76 2.97 -17.58
CA ARG A 60 -33.37 3.10 -16.24
C ARG A 60 -34.84 3.45 -16.32
N ALA A 61 -35.17 4.41 -17.19
CA ALA A 61 -36.55 4.80 -17.45
C ALA A 61 -37.30 3.66 -18.15
N ALA A 62 -36.68 3.01 -19.14
CA ALA A 62 -37.30 1.92 -19.90
C ALA A 62 -37.61 0.67 -19.05
N LEU A 63 -36.71 0.32 -18.12
CA LEU A 63 -36.87 -0.82 -17.23
C LEU A 63 -37.65 -0.47 -15.95
N GLY A 64 -37.81 0.82 -15.63
CA GLY A 64 -38.30 1.27 -14.32
C GLY A 64 -37.34 0.83 -13.21
N ALA A 65 -36.04 0.97 -13.46
CA ALA A 65 -34.98 0.42 -12.64
C ALA A 65 -34.27 1.46 -11.77
N GLU A 66 -34.02 1.08 -10.52
CA GLU A 66 -33.13 1.71 -9.57
C GLU A 66 -31.89 0.81 -9.44
N ALA A 67 -30.71 1.34 -9.78
CA ALA A 67 -29.43 0.72 -9.44
C ALA A 67 -28.89 1.41 -8.20
N LEU A 68 -28.58 0.65 -7.16
CA LEU A 68 -28.34 1.18 -5.82
C LEU A 68 -27.31 0.33 -5.08
N LEU A 69 -26.72 0.90 -4.03
CA LEU A 69 -25.88 0.19 -3.08
C LEU A 69 -26.72 -0.23 -1.87
N ASP A 70 -26.52 -1.45 -1.37
CA ASP A 70 -27.25 -1.98 -0.21
C ASP A 70 -26.30 -2.32 0.96
N ALA A 71 -26.29 -1.49 1.99
CA ALA A 71 -25.53 -1.75 3.21
C ALA A 71 -26.19 -2.81 4.11
N SER A 72 -27.49 -3.04 3.96
CA SER A 72 -28.29 -3.93 4.82
C SER A 72 -28.27 -5.38 4.33
N ARG A 73 -28.11 -5.57 3.01
CA ARG A 73 -28.05 -6.87 2.37
C ARG A 73 -26.77 -6.95 1.55
N LYS A 74 -25.75 -7.54 2.15
CA LYS A 74 -24.42 -7.74 1.56
C LYS A 74 -23.89 -9.12 1.93
N PHE A 75 -22.98 -9.66 1.12
CA PHE A 75 -22.24 -10.88 1.45
C PHE A 75 -20.98 -10.55 2.25
N GLY A 76 -20.24 -9.52 1.83
CA GLY A 76 -19.04 -9.03 2.50
C GLY A 76 -18.84 -7.52 2.35
N GLY A 77 -17.88 -6.93 3.09
CA GLY A 77 -17.54 -5.51 2.92
C GLY A 77 -18.59 -4.50 3.44
N GLY A 78 -18.62 -3.30 2.84
CA GLY A 78 -19.48 -2.19 3.27
C GLY A 78 -20.90 -2.24 2.70
N PHE A 79 -21.03 -2.55 1.41
CA PHE A 79 -22.28 -2.56 0.64
C PHE A 79 -22.25 -3.70 -0.40
N SER A 80 -23.39 -3.99 -1.04
CA SER A 80 -23.46 -4.78 -2.27
C SER A 80 -24.26 -4.07 -3.37
N GLN A 81 -23.91 -4.33 -4.63
CA GLN A 81 -24.58 -3.74 -5.78
C GLN A 81 -25.91 -4.44 -5.99
N HIS A 82 -26.98 -3.66 -6.15
CA HIS A 82 -28.25 -4.22 -6.59
C HIS A 82 -28.94 -3.43 -7.67
N ILE A 83 -29.76 -4.14 -8.45
CA ILE A 83 -30.73 -3.56 -9.35
C ILE A 83 -32.10 -4.01 -8.87
N ARG A 84 -32.98 -3.04 -8.65
CA ARG A 84 -34.40 -3.25 -8.47
C ARG A 84 -35.13 -2.64 -9.64
N PHE A 85 -36.10 -3.34 -10.20
CA PHE A 85 -36.99 -2.77 -11.19
C PHE A 85 -38.43 -3.17 -10.96
N ASN A 86 -39.35 -2.27 -11.30
CA ASN A 86 -40.78 -2.49 -11.24
C ASN A 86 -41.48 -1.53 -12.20
N ARG A 87 -41.92 -2.03 -13.35
CA ARG A 87 -42.65 -1.25 -14.36
C ARG A 87 -44.03 -1.84 -14.60
N ALA A 88 -45.00 -0.96 -14.89
CA ALA A 88 -46.36 -1.36 -15.25
C ALA A 88 -46.54 -1.59 -16.77
N SER A 89 -45.67 -1.01 -17.60
CA SER A 89 -45.68 -1.11 -19.06
C SER A 89 -44.29 -0.82 -19.64
N GLY A 90 -44.00 -1.31 -20.84
CA GLY A 90 -42.76 -1.01 -21.56
C GLY A 90 -42.41 -2.06 -22.61
N GLU A 91 -41.49 -1.74 -23.52
CA GLU A 91 -40.99 -2.67 -24.54
C GLU A 91 -40.10 -3.76 -23.93
N GLU A 92 -40.05 -4.92 -24.56
CA GLU A 92 -39.09 -5.96 -24.20
C GLU A 92 -37.64 -5.47 -24.33
N GLY A 93 -36.73 -6.12 -23.60
CA GLY A 93 -35.31 -5.82 -23.76
C GLY A 93 -34.43 -6.41 -22.66
N SER A 94 -33.17 -5.97 -22.65
CA SER A 94 -32.16 -6.50 -21.75
C SER A 94 -31.19 -5.44 -21.23
N LEU A 95 -30.64 -5.77 -20.06
CA LEU A 95 -29.60 -5.04 -19.37
C LEU A 95 -28.50 -6.03 -19.00
N THR A 96 -27.26 -5.76 -19.42
CA THR A 96 -26.09 -6.55 -19.04
C THR A 96 -25.16 -5.65 -18.25
N LEU A 97 -24.97 -5.99 -16.97
CA LEU A 97 -23.87 -5.48 -16.16
C LEU A 97 -22.59 -6.23 -16.54
N ILE A 98 -21.54 -5.48 -16.83
CA ILE A 98 -20.25 -6.00 -17.26
C ILE A 98 -19.19 -5.69 -16.20
N PHE A 99 -18.61 -6.75 -15.65
CA PHE A 99 -17.52 -6.69 -14.68
C PHE A 99 -16.22 -7.12 -15.36
N PRO A 100 -15.35 -6.18 -15.76
CA PRO A 100 -14.04 -6.53 -16.28
C PRO A 100 -13.17 -7.13 -15.17
N LEU A 101 -12.71 -8.36 -15.38
CA LEU A 101 -11.94 -9.12 -14.38
C LEU A 101 -10.43 -8.99 -14.59
N ILE A 102 -10.00 -8.60 -15.79
CA ILE A 102 -8.60 -8.27 -16.09
C ILE A 102 -8.54 -6.95 -16.84
N SER A 103 -7.44 -6.23 -16.68
CA SER A 103 -7.16 -5.00 -17.42
C SER A 103 -5.77 -5.05 -18.06
N ASN A 104 -5.54 -4.23 -19.08
CA ASN A 104 -4.23 -4.11 -19.73
C ASN A 104 -3.16 -3.46 -18.84
N ASN A 105 -3.54 -2.95 -17.66
CA ASN A 105 -2.66 -2.22 -16.74
C ASN A 105 -2.32 -3.03 -15.48
N LEU A 106 -2.49 -4.35 -15.49
CA LEU A 106 -2.12 -5.19 -14.34
C LEU A 106 -0.60 -5.26 -14.21
N ALA A 107 -0.08 -5.07 -12.99
CA ALA A 107 1.33 -5.28 -12.66
C ALA A 107 1.73 -6.78 -12.63
N VAL A 108 0.74 -7.68 -12.67
CA VAL A 108 0.96 -9.12 -12.80
C VAL A 108 0.96 -9.49 -14.29
N ASN A 109 2.07 -10.05 -14.77
CA ASN A 109 2.16 -10.57 -16.13
C ASN A 109 1.24 -11.79 -16.29
N LEU A 110 0.18 -11.62 -17.08
CA LEU A 110 -0.73 -12.70 -17.48
C LEU A 110 -0.39 -13.17 -18.90
N SER A 111 -0.56 -14.47 -19.15
CA SER A 111 -0.35 -15.06 -20.48
C SER A 111 -1.60 -15.79 -20.99
N ALA A 112 -1.77 -15.82 -22.32
CA ALA A 112 -2.80 -16.66 -22.93
C ALA A 112 -2.52 -18.14 -22.62
N GLY A 113 -3.56 -18.91 -22.34
CA GLY A 113 -3.45 -20.30 -21.88
C GLY A 113 -3.35 -20.45 -20.36
N GLN A 114 -3.17 -19.35 -19.62
CA GLN A 114 -3.07 -19.39 -18.16
C GLN A 114 -4.44 -19.66 -17.51
N PRO A 115 -4.54 -20.65 -16.58
CA PRO A 115 -5.76 -20.89 -15.84
C PRO A 115 -5.95 -19.89 -14.69
N VAL A 116 -7.19 -19.42 -14.50
CA VAL A 116 -7.63 -18.58 -13.37
C VAL A 116 -8.94 -19.11 -12.80
N LEU A 117 -9.17 -19.02 -11.49
CA LEU A 117 -10.44 -19.35 -10.87
C LEU A 117 -11.33 -18.10 -10.81
N VAL A 118 -12.46 -18.09 -11.51
CA VAL A 118 -13.45 -17.01 -11.45
C VAL A 118 -14.58 -17.39 -10.52
N ARG A 119 -15.02 -16.47 -9.66
CA ARG A 119 -16.07 -16.70 -8.67
C ARG A 119 -16.92 -15.44 -8.48
N ALA A 120 -18.21 -15.58 -8.16
CA ALA A 120 -19.08 -14.46 -7.79
C ALA A 120 -20.16 -14.89 -6.78
N ARG A 121 -20.70 -13.94 -6.03
CA ARG A 121 -21.87 -14.13 -5.16
C ARG A 121 -23.06 -13.37 -5.70
N TYR A 122 -24.24 -13.99 -5.68
CA TYR A 122 -25.47 -13.32 -6.12
C TYR A 122 -26.65 -13.65 -5.21
N PHE A 123 -27.63 -12.76 -5.18
CA PHE A 123 -28.96 -12.99 -4.60
C PHE A 123 -29.97 -12.43 -5.58
N ALA A 124 -30.99 -13.18 -5.98
CA ALA A 124 -32.14 -12.67 -6.73
C ALA A 124 -33.47 -12.95 -6.01
N GLU A 125 -34.41 -12.02 -6.09
CA GLU A 125 -35.78 -12.21 -5.60
C GLU A 125 -36.83 -11.48 -6.47
N GLY A 126 -38.04 -12.03 -6.54
CA GLY A 126 -39.23 -11.33 -7.02
C GLY A 126 -39.27 -11.06 -8.52
N PHE A 127 -38.61 -11.90 -9.34
CA PHE A 127 -38.64 -11.76 -10.79
C PHE A 127 -40.02 -12.15 -11.37
N GLN A 128 -40.61 -11.24 -12.15
CA GLN A 128 -41.90 -11.41 -12.82
C GLN A 128 -41.81 -10.86 -14.25
N ASN A 129 -42.23 -11.67 -15.23
CA ASN A 129 -42.06 -11.36 -16.67
C ASN A 129 -40.62 -10.91 -17.00
N ALA A 130 -39.65 -11.47 -16.28
CA ALA A 130 -38.26 -11.15 -16.38
C ALA A 130 -37.41 -12.34 -15.89
N ASP A 131 -36.16 -12.38 -16.31
CA ASP A 131 -35.18 -13.39 -15.90
C ASP A 131 -33.79 -12.80 -15.75
N TYR A 132 -32.89 -13.60 -15.16
CA TYR A 132 -31.49 -13.29 -15.01
C TYR A 132 -30.58 -14.47 -15.34
N GLU A 133 -29.32 -14.18 -15.66
CA GLU A 133 -28.27 -15.15 -16.04
C GLU A 133 -26.90 -14.60 -15.62
N ILE A 134 -25.98 -15.50 -15.26
CA ILE A 134 -24.56 -15.16 -15.06
C ILE A 134 -23.70 -15.95 -16.05
N SER A 135 -22.93 -15.24 -16.86
CA SER A 135 -22.01 -15.82 -17.83
C SER A 135 -20.67 -15.09 -17.80
N MET A 136 -19.69 -15.62 -18.52
CA MET A 136 -18.35 -15.06 -18.60
C MET A 136 -17.89 -15.02 -20.05
N ARG A 137 -16.95 -14.14 -20.37
CA ARG A 137 -16.21 -14.11 -21.63
C ARG A 137 -14.71 -14.24 -21.37
N SER A 138 -14.03 -15.16 -22.04
CA SER A 138 -12.57 -15.22 -22.14
C SER A 138 -12.15 -15.30 -23.62
N GLY A 139 -11.53 -14.25 -24.16
CA GLY A 139 -11.33 -14.12 -25.61
C GLY A 139 -12.65 -14.25 -26.38
N ASP A 140 -12.79 -15.33 -27.16
CA ASP A 140 -14.01 -15.67 -27.92
C ASP A 140 -14.87 -16.77 -27.27
N THR A 141 -14.49 -17.25 -26.08
CA THR A 141 -15.26 -18.25 -25.33
C THR A 141 -16.25 -17.63 -24.37
N TYR A 142 -17.47 -18.18 -24.28
CA TYR A 142 -18.58 -17.66 -23.48
C TYR A 142 -19.20 -18.72 -22.55
N PRO A 143 -18.50 -19.19 -21.52
CA PRO A 143 -19.06 -20.15 -20.57
C PRO A 143 -20.21 -19.54 -19.75
N VAL A 144 -21.28 -20.31 -19.57
CA VAL A 144 -22.42 -19.97 -18.72
C VAL A 144 -22.17 -20.54 -17.32
N LEU A 145 -22.21 -19.67 -16.31
CA LEU A 145 -21.98 -20.04 -14.90
C LEU A 145 -23.30 -20.29 -14.16
N LEU A 146 -24.31 -19.46 -14.45
CA LEU A 146 -25.69 -19.64 -13.99
C LEU A 146 -26.60 -19.58 -15.21
N PRO A 147 -27.26 -20.69 -15.58
CA PRO A 147 -28.26 -20.70 -16.63
C PRO A 147 -29.42 -19.74 -16.37
N ARG A 148 -30.08 -19.30 -17.46
CA ARG A 148 -31.25 -18.42 -17.41
C ARG A 148 -32.32 -18.94 -16.43
N THR A 149 -32.75 -18.08 -15.51
CA THR A 149 -33.77 -18.41 -14.52
C THR A 149 -34.54 -17.16 -14.06
N SER A 150 -35.76 -17.37 -13.58
CA SER A 150 -36.58 -16.34 -12.91
C SER A 150 -36.89 -16.71 -11.45
N ALA A 151 -36.30 -17.81 -10.94
CA ALA A 151 -36.54 -18.28 -9.59
C ALA A 151 -35.81 -17.41 -8.56
N ASP A 152 -36.38 -17.30 -7.36
CA ASP A 152 -35.66 -16.71 -6.23
C ASP A 152 -34.45 -17.59 -5.87
N SER A 153 -33.33 -16.97 -5.52
CA SER A 153 -32.10 -17.70 -5.20
C SER A 153 -32.10 -18.30 -3.78
N GLY A 154 -33.10 -17.99 -2.95
CA GLY A 154 -33.21 -18.46 -1.57
C GLY A 154 -32.15 -17.89 -0.63
N GLY A 155 -31.62 -16.70 -0.94
CA GLY A 155 -30.50 -16.06 -0.24
C GLY A 155 -29.26 -15.95 -1.12
N TRP A 156 -28.10 -15.69 -0.51
CA TRP A 156 -26.83 -15.58 -1.24
C TRP A 156 -26.36 -16.94 -1.77
N GLN A 157 -26.01 -16.97 -3.05
CA GLN A 157 -25.50 -18.13 -3.76
C GLN A 157 -24.12 -17.85 -4.34
N THR A 158 -23.37 -18.91 -4.63
CA THR A 158 -22.02 -18.88 -5.21
C THR A 158 -22.00 -19.46 -6.60
N VAL A 159 -21.37 -18.77 -7.55
CA VAL A 159 -21.00 -19.34 -8.85
C VAL A 159 -19.48 -19.31 -9.03
N SER A 160 -18.89 -20.35 -9.62
CA SER A 160 -17.45 -20.43 -9.87
C SER A 160 -17.08 -21.29 -11.07
N THR A 161 -15.96 -20.98 -11.72
CA THR A 161 -15.38 -21.77 -12.83
C THR A 161 -13.87 -21.56 -12.92
N ILE A 162 -13.13 -22.53 -13.46
CA ILE A 162 -11.77 -22.29 -13.95
C ILE A 162 -11.88 -21.76 -15.38
N ALA A 163 -11.33 -20.58 -15.63
CA ALA A 163 -11.25 -19.95 -16.93
C ALA A 163 -9.82 -20.06 -17.46
N VAL A 164 -9.65 -20.40 -18.73
CA VAL A 164 -8.37 -20.26 -19.43
C VAL A 164 -8.34 -18.87 -20.04
N LEU A 165 -7.33 -18.05 -19.70
CA LEU A 165 -7.16 -16.72 -20.28
C LEU A 165 -6.92 -16.83 -21.79
N GLN A 166 -7.68 -16.10 -22.57
CA GLN A 166 -7.56 -16.06 -24.02
C GLN A 166 -7.43 -14.63 -24.51
N ALA A 167 -6.64 -14.47 -25.56
CA ALA A 167 -6.60 -13.24 -26.32
C ALA A 167 -7.77 -13.19 -27.31
N ASP A 168 -8.29 -12.00 -27.57
CA ASP A 168 -9.23 -11.76 -28.65
C ASP A 168 -8.54 -11.70 -30.02
N SER A 169 -9.32 -11.40 -31.07
CA SER A 169 -8.83 -11.33 -32.44
C SER A 169 -7.73 -10.28 -32.70
N VAL A 170 -7.54 -9.31 -31.79
CA VAL A 170 -6.49 -8.29 -31.88
C VAL A 170 -5.32 -8.54 -30.92
N GLY A 171 -5.32 -9.69 -30.24
CA GLY A 171 -4.22 -10.11 -29.36
C GLY A 171 -4.34 -9.60 -27.92
N GLN A 172 -5.45 -8.97 -27.54
CA GLN A 172 -5.67 -8.46 -26.19
C GLN A 172 -6.30 -9.54 -25.30
N LEU A 173 -5.74 -9.78 -24.11
CA LEU A 173 -6.37 -10.65 -23.12
C LEU A 173 -7.70 -10.04 -22.66
N ILE A 174 -8.78 -10.81 -22.76
CA ILE A 174 -10.11 -10.39 -22.29
C ILE A 174 -10.63 -11.42 -21.31
N LEU A 175 -11.08 -10.96 -20.13
CA LEU A 175 -11.85 -11.75 -19.17
C LEU A 175 -12.91 -10.86 -18.51
N ASN A 176 -14.19 -11.15 -18.75
CA ASN A 176 -15.32 -10.40 -18.20
C ASN A 176 -16.34 -11.34 -17.56
N LEU A 177 -16.94 -10.94 -16.44
CA LEU A 177 -18.16 -11.54 -15.92
C LEU A 177 -19.38 -10.69 -16.34
N TYR A 178 -20.47 -11.35 -16.68
CA TYR A 178 -21.72 -10.72 -17.09
C TYR A 178 -22.85 -11.13 -16.16
N LEU A 179 -23.58 -10.15 -15.62
CA LEU A 179 -24.91 -10.35 -15.04
C LEU A 179 -25.94 -9.75 -15.99
N ARG A 180 -26.75 -10.59 -16.61
CA ARG A 180 -27.74 -10.18 -17.59
C ARG A 180 -29.14 -10.30 -17.02
N ILE A 181 -29.93 -9.24 -17.15
CA ILE A 181 -31.36 -9.15 -16.84
C ILE A 181 -32.11 -9.00 -18.16
N ARG A 182 -33.20 -9.74 -18.34
CA ARG A 182 -34.10 -9.61 -19.49
C ARG A 182 -35.51 -9.38 -18.98
N ALA A 183 -36.20 -8.39 -19.54
CA ALA A 183 -37.58 -8.08 -19.20
C ALA A 183 -38.45 -8.23 -20.46
N GLY A 184 -39.56 -8.95 -20.34
CA GLY A 184 -40.57 -9.07 -21.38
C GLY A 184 -41.40 -7.80 -21.52
N ALA A 185 -42.10 -7.64 -22.64
CA ALA A 185 -42.99 -6.50 -22.87
C ALA A 185 -44.11 -6.43 -21.80
N GLY A 186 -44.52 -5.20 -21.46
CA GLY A 186 -45.54 -4.93 -20.45
C GLY A 186 -45.00 -4.82 -19.02
N ALA A 187 -45.82 -5.21 -18.05
CA ALA A 187 -45.44 -5.18 -16.64
C ALA A 187 -44.30 -6.18 -16.36
N ALA A 188 -43.27 -5.74 -15.65
CA ALA A 188 -42.13 -6.56 -15.26
C ALA A 188 -41.51 -6.06 -13.96
N ALA A 189 -41.01 -6.99 -13.13
CA ALA A 189 -40.38 -6.66 -11.86
C ALA A 189 -39.25 -7.65 -11.54
N GLY A 190 -38.33 -7.25 -10.68
CA GLY A 190 -37.27 -8.11 -10.18
C GLY A 190 -36.25 -7.34 -9.33
N ARG A 191 -35.50 -8.08 -8.51
CA ARG A 191 -34.36 -7.56 -7.75
C ARG A 191 -33.21 -8.55 -7.78
N VAL A 192 -32.01 -8.06 -8.11
CA VAL A 192 -30.79 -8.88 -8.05
C VAL A 192 -29.67 -8.09 -7.41
N TRP A 193 -28.97 -8.73 -6.48
CA TRP A 193 -27.73 -8.29 -5.86
C TRP A 193 -26.57 -9.14 -6.41
N ILE A 194 -25.41 -8.51 -6.54
CA ILE A 194 -24.14 -9.17 -6.83
C ILE A 194 -23.06 -8.62 -5.90
N ASP A 195 -22.23 -9.51 -5.39
CA ASP A 195 -21.15 -9.20 -4.46
C ASP A 195 -19.97 -10.18 -4.68
N GLU A 196 -18.81 -9.87 -4.13
CA GLU A 196 -17.58 -10.68 -4.15
C GLU A 196 -17.25 -11.30 -5.52
N VAL A 197 -17.23 -10.49 -6.57
CA VAL A 197 -16.76 -10.92 -7.90
C VAL A 197 -15.24 -11.04 -7.89
N GLU A 198 -14.73 -12.25 -8.09
CA GLU A 198 -13.33 -12.62 -7.94
C GLU A 198 -12.74 -13.30 -9.19
N CYS A 199 -11.47 -13.01 -9.46
CA CYS A 199 -10.63 -13.72 -10.43
C CYS A 199 -9.35 -14.11 -9.69
N ILE A 200 -9.05 -15.39 -9.51
CA ILE A 200 -8.01 -15.86 -8.61
C ILE A 200 -6.90 -16.52 -9.44
N LEU A 201 -5.66 -16.08 -9.21
CA LEU A 201 -4.48 -16.75 -9.74
C LEU A 201 -4.02 -17.85 -8.78
N PRO A 202 -4.21 -19.15 -9.10
CA PRO A 202 -3.82 -20.24 -8.20
C PRO A 202 -2.30 -20.43 -8.09
N GLN A 203 -1.52 -19.80 -8.96
CA GLN A 203 -0.10 -20.09 -9.19
C GLN A 203 0.84 -18.92 -8.93
N TYR A 204 0.38 -17.85 -8.25
CA TYR A 204 1.28 -16.74 -7.97
C TYR A 204 2.07 -17.00 -6.68
N PRO A 205 3.42 -16.95 -6.72
CA PRO A 205 4.23 -17.15 -5.53
C PRO A 205 3.92 -16.07 -4.49
N THR A 206 3.87 -16.50 -3.23
CA THR A 206 3.85 -15.58 -2.09
C THR A 206 5.17 -14.81 -2.04
N HIS A 207 5.09 -13.48 -2.02
CA HIS A 207 6.23 -12.64 -1.76
C HIS A 207 6.67 -12.77 -0.29
N PRO A 208 7.96 -12.59 0.02
CA PRO A 208 8.41 -12.59 1.40
C PRO A 208 7.66 -11.50 2.17
N GLU A 209 6.98 -11.88 3.25
CA GLU A 209 6.24 -10.92 4.11
C GLU A 209 7.15 -9.85 4.72
N ARG A 210 8.47 -10.08 4.70
CA ARG A 210 9.48 -9.22 5.33
C ARG A 210 10.77 -9.19 4.52
N THR A 211 11.48 -8.08 4.63
CA THR A 211 12.84 -7.93 4.12
C THR A 211 13.85 -8.71 4.99
N PRO A 212 14.98 -9.17 4.42
CA PRO A 212 16.05 -9.86 5.16
C PRO A 212 16.70 -9.03 6.28
N THR A 213 16.63 -7.71 6.17
CA THR A 213 16.90 -6.78 7.28
C THR A 213 15.58 -6.14 7.69
N PRO A 214 15.29 -6.01 8.99
CA PRO A 214 14.05 -5.43 9.46
C PRO A 214 13.81 -4.01 8.92
N ILE A 215 12.68 -3.84 8.23
CA ILE A 215 12.12 -2.56 7.82
C ILE A 215 10.62 -2.58 8.11
N GLN A 216 10.12 -1.54 8.76
CA GLN A 216 8.69 -1.31 8.92
C GLN A 216 8.25 -0.35 7.82
N PHE A 217 7.58 -0.82 6.78
CA PHE A 217 7.18 0.07 5.69
C PHE A 217 5.91 0.85 6.03
N SER A 218 5.88 2.10 5.58
CA SER A 218 4.70 2.93 5.54
C SER A 218 4.60 3.63 4.19
N VAL A 219 3.39 3.86 3.72
CA VAL A 219 3.13 4.45 2.41
C VAL A 219 2.15 5.61 2.57
N PHE A 220 2.50 6.78 2.02
CA PHE A 220 1.71 8.01 2.14
C PHE A 220 1.33 8.56 0.78
N ASN A 221 0.03 8.76 0.54
CA ASN A 221 -0.48 9.41 -0.68
C ASN A 221 0.04 8.80 -2.00
N PHE A 222 0.44 7.52 -1.97
CA PHE A 222 0.81 6.78 -3.15
C PHE A 222 -0.48 6.34 -3.85
N THR A 223 -0.78 6.88 -5.02
CA THR A 223 -1.84 6.37 -5.88
C THR A 223 -1.24 5.27 -6.75
N PRO A 224 -1.32 3.98 -6.34
CA PRO A 224 -0.92 2.92 -7.26
C PRO A 224 -1.78 3.00 -8.52
N SER A 225 -1.24 2.51 -9.63
CA SER A 225 -2.04 2.26 -10.83
C SER A 225 -3.17 1.26 -10.53
N HIS A 226 -2.90 0.29 -9.65
CA HIS A 226 -3.87 -0.71 -9.22
C HIS A 226 -3.54 -1.25 -7.82
N TRP A 227 -4.53 -1.63 -7.01
CA TRP A 227 -4.27 -2.12 -5.64
C TRP A 227 -3.38 -3.39 -5.62
N THR A 228 -3.36 -4.18 -6.70
CA THR A 228 -2.49 -5.36 -6.85
C THR A 228 -1.02 -5.00 -6.84
N ASP A 229 -0.67 -3.75 -7.05
CA ASP A 229 0.71 -3.27 -6.98
C ASP A 229 1.33 -3.70 -5.63
N TYR A 230 0.56 -3.59 -4.54
CA TYR A 230 0.99 -4.00 -3.19
C TYR A 230 1.18 -5.52 -3.01
N LEU A 231 0.73 -6.35 -3.95
CA LEU A 231 0.99 -7.80 -3.93
C LEU A 231 2.41 -8.13 -4.36
N SER A 232 3.04 -7.29 -5.17
CA SER A 232 4.36 -7.58 -5.78
C SER A 232 5.54 -7.30 -4.85
N ALA A 233 5.28 -6.87 -3.61
CA ALA A 233 6.31 -6.42 -2.70
C ALA A 233 5.90 -6.58 -1.21
N PRO A 234 6.84 -6.49 -0.25
CA PRO A 234 6.51 -6.56 1.18
C PRO A 234 5.37 -5.61 1.55
N LEU A 235 4.41 -6.14 2.32
CA LEU A 235 3.24 -5.37 2.71
C LEU A 235 3.64 -4.20 3.60
N PRO A 236 3.16 -2.99 3.33
CA PRO A 236 3.36 -1.88 4.24
C PRO A 236 2.55 -2.12 5.51
N SER A 237 3.19 -1.93 6.67
CA SER A 237 2.51 -2.01 7.96
C SER A 237 1.44 -0.93 8.09
N ILE A 238 1.66 0.21 7.45
CA ILE A 238 0.80 1.39 7.53
C ILE A 238 0.58 2.00 6.14
N THR A 239 -0.67 2.33 5.85
CA THR A 239 -1.06 3.03 4.63
C THR A 239 -1.86 4.28 4.98
N VAL A 240 -1.43 5.41 4.43
CA VAL A 240 -2.17 6.67 4.47
C VAL A 240 -2.71 6.92 3.07
N GLN A 241 -4.00 6.65 2.91
CA GLN A 241 -4.65 6.57 1.59
C GLN A 241 -6.09 7.04 1.67
N GLY A 242 -6.59 7.54 0.53
CA GLY A 242 -8.04 7.66 0.31
C GLY A 242 -8.74 6.30 0.33
N THR A 243 -10.06 6.31 0.43
CA THR A 243 -10.90 5.09 0.50
C THR A 243 -10.71 4.18 -0.72
N GLN A 244 -10.50 4.75 -1.90
CA GLN A 244 -10.28 4.04 -3.17
C GLN A 244 -9.16 2.98 -3.08
N TYR A 245 -8.08 3.27 -2.33
CA TYR A 245 -6.92 2.39 -2.26
C TYR A 245 -6.77 1.73 -0.89
N GLY A 246 -7.16 2.41 0.19
CA GLY A 246 -7.02 1.86 1.55
C GLY A 246 -7.96 0.68 1.83
N PHE A 247 -9.20 0.72 1.32
CA PHE A 247 -10.18 -0.35 1.56
C PHE A 247 -9.84 -1.67 0.87
N PRO A 248 -9.44 -1.69 -0.42
CA PRO A 248 -8.89 -2.89 -1.03
C PRO A 248 -7.81 -3.55 -0.17
N LEU A 249 -6.83 -2.77 0.29
CA LEU A 249 -5.73 -3.28 1.11
C LEU A 249 -6.22 -3.80 2.46
N LYS A 250 -7.13 -3.08 3.12
CA LYS A 250 -7.69 -3.51 4.40
C LYS A 250 -8.50 -4.80 4.26
N ARG A 251 -9.18 -5.01 3.13
CA ARG A 251 -9.91 -6.26 2.88
C ARG A 251 -8.97 -7.43 2.62
N LEU A 252 -7.93 -7.24 1.81
CA LEU A 252 -6.98 -8.31 1.44
C LEU A 252 -6.07 -8.71 2.59
N PHE A 253 -5.63 -7.71 3.37
CA PHE A 253 -4.60 -7.91 4.38
C PHE A 253 -5.13 -7.82 5.81
N GLY A 254 -6.37 -7.36 6.00
CA GLY A 254 -7.04 -7.33 7.29
C GLY A 254 -6.27 -6.49 8.31
N SER A 255 -6.03 -7.07 9.49
CA SER A 255 -5.26 -6.44 10.56
C SER A 255 -3.75 -6.35 10.28
N ARG A 256 -3.23 -6.98 9.22
CA ARG A 256 -1.80 -6.92 8.86
C ARG A 256 -1.37 -5.52 8.40
N ILE A 257 -2.33 -4.69 7.98
CA ILE A 257 -2.11 -3.30 7.56
C ILE A 257 -3.01 -2.38 8.38
N GLN A 258 -2.45 -1.27 8.86
CA GLN A 258 -3.24 -0.17 9.40
C GLN A 258 -3.53 0.85 8.31
N HIS A 259 -4.79 1.16 8.08
CA HIS A 259 -5.25 2.17 7.14
C HIS A 259 -5.67 3.44 7.89
N TYR A 260 -4.97 4.54 7.59
CA TYR A 260 -5.32 5.87 8.05
C TYR A 260 -5.89 6.68 6.89
N LEU A 261 -7.03 7.34 7.13
CA LEU A 261 -7.61 8.26 6.16
C LEU A 261 -6.86 9.59 6.17
N TYR A 262 -6.35 10.02 5.02
CA TYR A 262 -5.69 11.32 4.87
C TYR A 262 -6.67 12.49 5.00
N ILE A 263 -6.37 13.44 5.90
CA ILE A 263 -7.16 14.64 6.17
C ILE A 263 -6.22 15.84 6.39
N HIS A 264 -6.51 16.98 5.78
CA HIS A 264 -5.86 18.25 6.16
C HIS A 264 -6.50 18.82 7.42
N SER A 265 -5.74 19.11 8.48
CA SER A 265 -6.30 19.64 9.73
C SER A 265 -6.70 21.12 9.66
N VAL A 266 -5.99 21.93 8.85
CA VAL A 266 -6.14 23.41 8.84
C VAL A 266 -6.17 24.07 7.46
N ASN A 267 -5.68 23.41 6.42
CA ASN A 267 -5.54 23.98 5.08
C ASN A 267 -6.53 23.34 4.11
N TYR A 268 -7.35 24.15 3.44
CA TYR A 268 -8.45 23.67 2.60
C TYR A 268 -8.40 24.24 1.18
N PRO A 269 -8.46 23.41 0.14
CA PRO A 269 -8.31 23.91 -1.23
C PRO A 269 -9.31 25.00 -1.61
N VAL A 270 -8.82 25.97 -2.39
CA VAL A 270 -9.57 27.12 -2.89
C VAL A 270 -10.62 26.72 -3.92
N GLN A 271 -10.36 25.63 -4.64
CA GLN A 271 -11.30 24.98 -5.55
C GLN A 271 -11.80 23.67 -4.94
N ALA A 272 -12.94 23.15 -5.40
CA ALA A 272 -13.52 21.91 -4.89
C ALA A 272 -12.46 20.78 -4.85
N PRO A 273 -12.04 20.31 -3.66
CA PRO A 273 -10.90 19.40 -3.56
C PRO A 273 -11.26 17.97 -4.01
N PRO A 274 -10.28 17.05 -4.08
CA PRO A 274 -10.56 15.62 -4.11
C PRO A 274 -11.50 15.19 -2.96
N GLN A 275 -12.34 14.18 -3.20
CA GLN A 275 -13.50 13.83 -2.37
C GLN A 275 -13.18 13.55 -0.87
N ASN A 276 -11.98 13.04 -0.58
CA ASN A 276 -11.53 12.72 0.78
C ASN A 276 -11.25 13.95 1.67
N CYS A 277 -10.81 15.06 1.08
CA CYS A 277 -10.52 16.30 1.83
C CYS A 277 -11.80 17.14 2.09
N ARG A 278 -12.95 16.73 1.52
CA ARG A 278 -14.22 17.47 1.62
C ARG A 278 -14.90 17.39 2.98
N LEU A 279 -14.57 16.36 3.75
CA LEU A 279 -15.50 15.81 4.74
C LEU A 279 -15.33 16.35 6.16
N LEU A 280 -14.14 16.84 6.55
CA LEU A 280 -13.93 17.30 7.93
C LEU A 280 -14.71 18.59 8.24
N TYR A 281 -14.55 19.65 7.43
CA TYR A 281 -15.29 20.91 7.64
C TYR A 281 -16.45 21.16 6.65
N GLY A 282 -16.61 20.34 5.60
CA GLY A 282 -17.68 20.53 4.59
C GLY A 282 -17.36 21.63 3.57
N CYS A 283 -16.23 21.50 2.87
CA CYS A 283 -15.59 22.62 2.18
C CYS A 283 -16.11 22.98 0.78
N GLU A 284 -17.18 22.35 0.28
CA GLU A 284 -17.72 22.62 -1.08
C GLU A 284 -18.25 24.05 -1.26
N HIS A 285 -18.63 24.73 -0.18
CA HIS A 285 -19.18 26.10 -0.22
C HIS A 285 -18.68 27.01 0.91
N PHE A 286 -17.55 26.67 1.54
CA PHE A 286 -17.26 27.20 2.87
C PHE A 286 -17.05 28.73 2.91
N LEU A 287 -16.56 29.38 1.84
CA LEU A 287 -16.52 30.85 1.76
C LEU A 287 -17.91 31.49 1.65
N ASN A 288 -18.89 30.77 1.11
CA ASN A 288 -20.26 31.24 1.00
C ASN A 288 -21.03 31.03 2.32
N THR A 289 -20.68 29.97 3.07
CA THR A 289 -21.41 29.59 4.27
C THR A 289 -20.74 30.05 5.57
N ASN A 290 -19.41 30.05 5.64
CA ASN A 290 -18.62 30.36 6.83
C ASN A 290 -17.35 31.20 6.51
N PRO A 291 -17.48 32.37 5.85
CA PRO A 291 -16.33 33.21 5.46
C PRO A 291 -15.46 33.71 6.62
N ASP A 292 -16.02 33.77 7.83
CA ASP A 292 -15.35 34.25 9.04
C ASP A 292 -14.41 33.20 9.65
N TRP A 293 -14.48 31.95 9.20
CA TRP A 293 -13.55 30.91 9.64
C TRP A 293 -12.19 31.02 8.96
N VAL A 294 -12.03 31.87 7.94
CA VAL A 294 -10.76 32.03 7.21
C VAL A 294 -9.87 33.05 7.88
N LEU A 295 -8.61 32.68 8.07
CA LEU A 295 -7.60 33.63 8.50
C LEU A 295 -7.29 34.64 7.39
N ARG A 296 -7.26 35.91 7.77
CA ARG A 296 -7.09 37.04 6.85
C ARG A 296 -5.79 37.79 7.12
N ASP A 297 -5.29 38.44 6.07
CA ASP A 297 -4.18 39.37 6.15
C ASP A 297 -4.63 40.72 6.76
N GLN A 298 -3.70 41.67 6.93
CA GLN A 298 -4.02 42.99 7.46
C GLN A 298 -4.96 43.83 6.58
N ASN A 299 -5.16 43.46 5.32
CA ASN A 299 -6.04 44.14 4.38
C ASN A 299 -7.42 43.47 4.33
N GLY A 300 -7.65 42.40 5.10
CA GLY A 300 -8.88 41.63 5.11
C GLY A 300 -8.96 40.57 4.01
N ASN A 301 -7.90 40.33 3.25
CA ASN A 301 -7.87 39.28 2.22
C ASN A 301 -7.63 37.91 2.86
N PRO A 302 -8.24 36.83 2.34
CA PRO A 302 -7.91 35.47 2.76
C PRO A 302 -6.42 35.14 2.61
N ILE A 303 -5.82 34.51 3.62
CA ILE A 303 -4.47 33.97 3.52
C ILE A 303 -4.55 32.64 2.76
N ILE A 304 -3.82 32.56 1.65
CA ILE A 304 -3.78 31.38 0.77
C ILE A 304 -2.37 30.82 0.75
N TYR A 305 -2.25 29.51 1.00
CA TYR A 305 -1.02 28.79 0.70
C TYR A 305 -0.94 28.54 -0.80
N GLU A 306 -0.15 29.36 -1.51
CA GLU A 306 -0.02 29.31 -2.96
C GLU A 306 0.33 27.91 -3.50
N ARG A 307 1.27 27.20 -2.85
CA ARG A 307 1.72 25.87 -3.28
C ARG A 307 0.59 24.85 -3.41
N TYR A 308 -0.31 24.81 -2.45
CA TYR A 308 -1.43 23.86 -2.42
C TYR A 308 -2.76 24.52 -2.76
N ASN A 309 -2.72 25.79 -3.18
CA ASN A 309 -3.88 26.62 -3.46
C ASN A 309 -4.98 26.44 -2.40
N SER A 310 -4.66 26.68 -1.13
CA SER A 310 -5.51 26.35 0.02
C SER A 310 -5.66 27.51 1.03
N TYR A 311 -6.85 27.70 1.59
CA TYR A 311 -7.14 28.63 2.67
C TYR A 311 -6.67 28.09 4.02
N TYR A 312 -6.29 29.00 4.93
CA TYR A 312 -6.07 28.70 6.34
C TYR A 312 -7.33 28.95 7.18
N LEU A 313 -7.74 27.96 7.98
CA LEU A 313 -8.85 28.10 8.91
C LEU A 313 -8.39 28.57 10.31
N ASP A 314 -9.21 29.38 10.98
CA ASP A 314 -9.04 29.74 12.39
C ASP A 314 -9.56 28.61 13.28
N ILE A 315 -8.68 27.65 13.59
CA ILE A 315 -8.96 26.54 14.50
C ILE A 315 -9.17 26.95 15.97
N GLY A 316 -8.89 28.20 16.32
CA GLY A 316 -9.15 28.74 17.65
C GLY A 316 -10.63 29.02 17.88
N LEU A 317 -11.45 29.06 16.83
CA LEU A 317 -12.89 29.30 16.95
C LEU A 317 -13.63 28.05 17.47
N PRO A 318 -14.46 28.16 18.52
CA PRO A 318 -15.24 27.04 19.03
C PRO A 318 -16.14 26.37 17.98
N GLN A 319 -16.69 27.16 17.05
CA GLN A 319 -17.52 26.65 15.96
C GLN A 319 -16.74 25.76 14.99
N VAL A 320 -15.48 26.11 14.70
CA VAL A 320 -14.59 25.30 13.86
C VAL A 320 -14.25 23.99 14.57
N GLN A 321 -13.95 24.02 15.87
CA GLN A 321 -13.69 22.82 16.67
C GLN A 321 -14.92 21.90 16.73
N GLN A 322 -16.11 22.45 16.96
CA GLN A 322 -17.36 21.69 16.96
C GLN A 322 -17.63 21.05 15.60
N ARG A 323 -17.40 21.78 14.50
CA ARG A 323 -17.54 21.24 13.16
C ARG A 323 -16.54 20.10 12.89
N ALA A 324 -15.30 20.19 13.36
CA ALA A 324 -14.33 19.10 13.26
C ALA A 324 -14.84 17.84 13.98
N ILE A 325 -15.40 17.99 15.18
CA ILE A 325 -15.98 16.89 15.96
C ILE A 325 -17.10 16.19 15.16
N GLU A 326 -18.01 16.95 14.57
CA GLU A 326 -19.10 16.43 13.73
C GLU A 326 -18.56 15.71 12.48
N GLY A 327 -17.57 16.31 11.81
CA GLY A 327 -16.93 15.74 10.62
C GLY A 327 -16.25 14.41 10.91
N PHE A 328 -15.43 14.36 11.96
CA PHE A 328 -14.79 13.12 12.41
C PHE A 328 -15.81 12.06 12.84
N THR A 329 -16.86 12.45 13.56
CA THR A 329 -17.92 11.51 13.99
C THR A 329 -18.64 10.93 12.78
N THR A 330 -19.00 11.77 11.81
CA THR A 330 -19.65 11.34 10.56
C THR A 330 -18.75 10.38 9.78
N LEU A 331 -17.48 10.73 9.60
CA LEU A 331 -16.49 9.91 8.90
C LEU A 331 -16.24 8.58 9.61
N GLY A 332 -16.02 8.60 10.93
CA GLY A 332 -15.73 7.42 11.73
C GLY A 332 -16.89 6.42 11.73
N ASN A 333 -18.13 6.91 11.77
CA ASN A 333 -19.33 6.08 11.70
C ASN A 333 -19.57 5.52 10.30
N ALA A 334 -19.32 6.31 9.25
CA ALA A 334 -19.48 5.88 7.87
C ALA A 334 -18.39 4.89 7.42
N LEU A 335 -17.20 4.94 8.04
CA LEU A 335 -16.01 4.19 7.65
C LEU A 335 -15.46 3.37 8.84
N PRO A 336 -16.20 2.36 9.34
CA PRO A 336 -15.81 1.63 10.55
C PRO A 336 -14.50 0.84 10.40
N SER A 337 -14.10 0.49 9.17
CA SER A 337 -12.92 -0.34 8.86
C SER A 337 -11.57 0.39 8.93
N ILE A 338 -11.54 1.73 8.91
CA ILE A 338 -10.27 2.48 9.05
C ILE A 338 -9.74 2.36 10.48
N ASP A 339 -8.41 2.33 10.64
CA ASP A 339 -7.77 2.28 11.96
C ASP A 339 -7.61 3.68 12.57
N GLY A 340 -7.56 4.72 11.74
CA GLY A 340 -7.33 6.07 12.21
C GLY A 340 -7.39 7.15 11.14
N PHE A 341 -6.98 8.35 11.55
CA PHE A 341 -6.87 9.52 10.69
C PHE A 341 -5.43 10.03 10.66
N PHE A 342 -4.97 10.41 9.47
CA PHE A 342 -3.71 11.10 9.26
C PHE A 342 -3.98 12.59 9.09
N LEU A 343 -3.37 13.43 9.93
CA LEU A 343 -3.62 14.87 9.98
C LEU A 343 -2.44 15.64 9.37
N ASP A 344 -2.65 16.16 8.17
CA ASP A 344 -1.68 17.00 7.47
C ASP A 344 -1.84 18.49 7.78
N GLY A 345 -0.75 19.25 7.78
CA GLY A 345 -0.73 20.66 8.22
C GLY A 345 -0.85 20.82 9.75
N PHE A 346 -0.57 19.77 10.52
CA PHE A 346 -0.64 19.82 11.97
C PHE A 346 0.40 20.77 12.56
N ALA A 347 0.01 21.56 13.56
CA ALA A 347 0.81 22.62 14.16
C ALA A 347 1.35 23.67 13.16
N ASP A 348 0.73 23.83 11.98
CA ASP A 348 1.16 24.83 11.01
C ASP A 348 0.75 26.26 11.39
N TRP A 349 1.44 27.24 10.82
CA TRP A 349 1.22 28.66 11.09
C TRP A 349 1.05 29.43 9.77
N PRO A 350 -0.02 30.23 9.62
CA PRO A 350 -0.30 30.97 8.39
C PRO A 350 0.84 31.89 7.95
N GLY A 351 1.61 32.46 8.88
CA GLY A 351 2.76 33.31 8.54
C GLY A 351 3.92 32.58 7.86
N ALA A 352 3.94 31.25 7.86
CA ALA A 352 4.94 30.46 7.15
C ALA A 352 4.74 30.45 5.63
N VAL A 353 3.53 30.80 5.15
CA VAL A 353 3.18 30.76 3.71
C VAL A 353 3.14 32.15 3.07
N ILE A 354 2.76 33.16 3.86
CA ILE A 354 3.59 34.35 4.13
C ILE A 354 4.79 34.69 3.21
N PRO A 355 4.70 35.20 1.96
CA PRO A 355 5.91 35.52 1.20
C PRO A 355 6.80 36.52 1.96
N SER A 356 8.06 36.14 2.23
CA SER A 356 8.99 36.98 2.98
C SER A 356 9.21 38.32 2.26
N GLY A 357 9.15 39.42 3.01
CA GLY A 357 9.33 40.77 2.46
C GLY A 357 8.10 41.35 1.76
N SER A 358 6.97 40.62 1.67
CA SER A 358 5.70 41.15 1.14
C SER A 358 5.06 42.23 2.02
N GLY A 359 5.47 42.34 3.29
CA GLY A 359 4.82 43.18 4.29
C GLY A 359 3.46 42.65 4.76
N LEU A 360 3.00 41.50 4.26
CA LEU A 360 1.77 40.84 4.69
C LEU A 360 1.99 40.10 6.03
N THR A 361 0.95 40.07 6.87
CA THR A 361 0.94 39.40 8.18
C THR A 361 -0.42 38.74 8.41
N CYS A 362 -0.52 37.84 9.38
CA CYS A 362 -1.81 37.41 9.93
C CYS A 362 -2.05 38.15 11.25
N PRO A 363 -2.87 39.22 11.30
CA PRO A 363 -3.04 39.99 12.54
C PRO A 363 -3.59 39.17 13.71
N ARG A 364 -4.37 38.12 13.40
CA ARG A 364 -4.92 37.18 14.39
C ARG A 364 -3.82 36.37 15.08
N TYR A 365 -2.82 35.94 14.31
CA TYR A 365 -1.71 35.12 14.76
C TYR A 365 -0.37 35.68 14.22
N PRO A 366 0.09 36.82 14.75
CA PRO A 366 1.22 37.56 14.18
C PRO A 366 2.56 36.83 14.32
N THR A 367 2.64 35.84 15.22
CA THR A 367 3.84 35.02 15.42
C THR A 367 3.49 33.53 15.47
N TYR A 368 4.48 32.69 15.23
CA TYR A 368 4.32 31.24 15.41
C TYR A 368 3.89 30.87 16.83
N ASP A 369 4.38 31.58 17.85
CA ASP A 369 3.98 31.33 19.24
C ASP A 369 2.51 31.67 19.51
N SER A 370 2.00 32.71 18.85
CA SER A 370 0.65 33.21 19.08
C SER A 370 -0.46 32.25 18.63
N ILE A 371 -0.17 31.30 17.73
CA ILE A 371 -1.16 30.30 17.30
C ILE A 371 -1.23 29.07 18.22
N PHE A 372 -0.24 28.82 19.07
CA PHE A 372 -0.24 27.61 19.90
C PHE A 372 -1.42 27.48 20.88
N PRO A 373 -1.94 28.55 21.51
CA PRO A 373 -3.15 28.43 22.32
C PRO A 373 -4.36 27.94 21.49
N ALA A 374 -4.46 28.31 20.22
CA ALA A 374 -5.49 27.83 19.32
C ALA A 374 -5.31 26.35 18.99
N TRP A 375 -4.08 25.92 18.70
CA TRP A 375 -3.74 24.51 18.50
C TRP A 375 -3.97 23.65 19.76
N ASP A 376 -3.57 24.12 20.93
CA ASP A 376 -3.76 23.40 22.20
C ASP A 376 -5.26 23.23 22.49
N GLY A 377 -6.06 24.29 22.31
CA GLY A 377 -7.52 24.21 22.39
C GLY A 377 -8.10 23.21 21.41
N TRP A 378 -7.70 23.25 20.14
CA TRP A 378 -8.18 22.31 19.12
C TRP A 378 -7.81 20.86 19.47
N VAL A 379 -6.56 20.59 19.86
CA VAL A 379 -6.09 19.25 20.23
C VAL A 379 -6.87 18.70 21.42
N ARG A 380 -7.04 19.49 22.48
CA ARG A 380 -7.70 19.05 23.72
C ARG A 380 -9.21 18.92 23.58
N THR A 381 -9.83 19.61 22.63
CA THR A 381 -11.27 19.53 22.37
C THR A 381 -11.58 18.41 21.37
N VAL A 382 -10.84 18.33 20.26
CA VAL A 382 -11.19 17.48 19.11
C VAL A 382 -10.63 16.06 19.24
N LEU A 383 -9.34 15.90 19.58
CA LEU A 383 -8.70 14.58 19.54
C LEU A 383 -9.21 13.58 20.58
N PRO A 384 -9.69 13.98 21.78
CA PRO A 384 -10.36 13.04 22.68
C PRO A 384 -11.59 12.40 22.06
N VAL A 385 -12.39 13.13 21.26
CA VAL A 385 -13.53 12.52 20.58
C VAL A 385 -13.07 11.45 19.61
N VAL A 386 -12.04 11.75 18.80
CA VAL A 386 -11.49 10.79 17.83
C VAL A 386 -10.97 9.52 18.51
N ARG A 387 -10.19 9.67 19.59
CA ARG A 387 -9.52 8.54 20.24
C ARG A 387 -10.41 7.79 21.22
N GLN A 388 -11.15 8.50 22.06
CA GLN A 388 -11.89 7.91 23.18
C GLN A 388 -13.33 7.57 22.80
N THR A 389 -14.00 8.42 22.00
CA THR A 389 -15.39 8.18 21.60
C THR A 389 -15.47 7.31 20.35
N LEU A 390 -14.66 7.60 19.32
CA LEU A 390 -14.70 6.87 18.05
C LEU A 390 -13.75 5.66 18.01
N ASN A 391 -12.86 5.52 18.99
CA ASN A 391 -11.82 4.49 19.05
C ASN A 391 -10.96 4.44 17.77
N LYS A 392 -10.55 5.63 17.28
CA LYS A 392 -9.70 5.79 16.09
C LYS A 392 -8.34 6.36 16.47
N LYS A 393 -7.28 5.88 15.81
CA LYS A 393 -5.91 6.38 16.01
C LYS A 393 -5.69 7.72 15.31
N VAL A 394 -4.72 8.50 15.80
CA VAL A 394 -4.35 9.79 15.24
C VAL A 394 -2.86 9.82 14.91
N LEU A 395 -2.52 9.90 13.62
CA LEU A 395 -1.17 10.13 13.12
C LEU A 395 -1.07 11.58 12.63
N VAL A 396 -0.04 12.32 13.04
CA VAL A 396 0.11 13.74 12.65
C VAL A 396 1.33 13.96 11.78
N ASN A 397 1.22 14.83 10.78
CA ASN A 397 2.34 15.29 9.98
C ASN A 397 2.95 16.57 10.56
N LEU A 398 4.21 16.51 10.97
CA LEU A 398 4.96 17.70 11.39
C LEU A 398 5.85 18.26 10.29
N GLY A 399 5.87 17.67 9.09
CA GLY A 399 6.75 18.07 8.01
C GLY A 399 8.23 17.99 8.43
N ALA A 400 9.05 18.92 7.95
CA ALA A 400 10.49 18.98 8.25
C ALA A 400 10.82 19.72 9.58
N ARG A 401 9.96 19.63 10.60
CA ARG A 401 10.00 20.51 11.79
C ARG A 401 10.21 19.76 13.13
N PRO A 402 11.32 19.02 13.32
CA PRO A 402 11.59 18.37 14.61
C PRO A 402 11.79 19.39 15.76
N GLY A 403 12.05 20.67 15.43
CA GLY A 403 12.08 21.77 16.40
C GLY A 403 10.80 21.92 17.23
N LEU A 404 9.64 21.53 16.70
CA LEU A 404 8.36 21.50 17.43
C LEU A 404 8.39 20.60 18.68
N LEU A 405 9.29 19.61 18.71
CA LEU A 405 9.51 18.71 19.83
C LEU A 405 10.76 19.02 20.64
N LEU A 406 11.68 19.83 20.12
CA LEU A 406 13.00 20.07 20.72
C LEU A 406 13.13 21.45 21.36
N ASN A 407 12.45 22.47 20.85
CA ASN A 407 12.47 23.82 21.39
C ASN A 407 11.82 23.83 22.78
N GLY A 408 12.52 24.23 23.86
CA GLY A 408 12.11 24.13 25.27
C GLY A 408 10.70 24.62 25.67
N GLN A 409 9.96 25.34 24.80
CA GLN A 409 8.53 25.63 24.95
C GLN A 409 7.59 24.53 24.39
N ARG A 410 8.17 23.40 23.95
CA ARG A 410 7.68 22.17 23.29
C ARG A 410 6.16 21.90 23.39
N PRO A 411 5.31 22.49 22.53
CA PRO A 411 3.87 22.25 22.60
C PRO A 411 3.51 20.83 22.16
N VAL A 412 4.17 20.28 21.14
CA VAL A 412 3.84 18.94 20.63
C VAL A 412 4.19 17.84 21.62
N SER A 413 5.26 17.99 22.43
CA SER A 413 5.58 16.97 23.44
C SER A 413 4.49 16.84 24.50
N GLN A 414 3.75 17.93 24.76
CA GLN A 414 2.61 17.93 25.68
C GLN A 414 1.37 17.25 25.08
N TRP A 415 1.32 17.13 23.74
CA TRP A 415 0.22 16.51 23.02
C TRP A 415 0.46 15.04 22.66
N LEU A 416 1.62 14.46 23.03
CA LEU A 416 1.93 13.05 22.75
C LEU A 416 0.88 12.08 23.31
N SER A 417 0.22 12.43 24.41
CA SER A 417 -0.88 11.63 24.97
C SER A 417 -2.19 11.70 24.17
N TYR A 418 -2.30 12.60 23.19
CA TYR A 418 -3.47 12.79 22.32
C TYR A 418 -3.26 12.27 20.91
N ILE A 419 -2.06 11.78 20.58
CA ILE A 419 -1.71 11.23 19.27
C ILE A 419 -1.09 9.83 19.40
N ASP A 420 -1.11 9.07 18.31
CA ASP A 420 -0.58 7.70 18.24
C ASP A 420 0.74 7.61 17.45
N GLY A 421 1.08 8.63 16.67
CA GLY A 421 2.35 8.69 15.93
C GLY A 421 2.63 10.05 15.32
N ILE A 422 3.86 10.23 14.85
CA ILE A 422 4.37 11.45 14.25
C ILE A 422 5.07 11.12 12.94
N LEU A 423 4.75 11.88 11.89
CA LEU A 423 5.47 11.88 10.63
C LEU A 423 6.45 13.06 10.53
N LEU A 424 7.65 12.78 10.02
CA LEU A 424 8.63 13.79 9.60
C LEU A 424 8.95 13.64 8.11
N GLU A 425 8.91 14.75 7.40
CA GLU A 425 9.21 14.82 5.96
C GLU A 425 10.64 15.27 5.70
N GLY A 426 11.36 14.48 4.89
CA GLY A 426 12.76 14.71 4.57
C GLY A 426 13.65 14.98 5.80
N PRO A 427 13.58 14.18 6.88
CA PRO A 427 14.32 14.44 8.11
C PRO A 427 15.82 14.12 7.97
N ILE A 428 16.22 13.40 6.91
CA ILE A 428 17.61 13.02 6.60
C ILE A 428 18.08 13.65 5.29
N VAL A 429 17.26 13.56 4.24
CA VAL A 429 17.46 14.21 2.94
C VAL A 429 16.21 15.04 2.66
N GLY A 430 16.36 16.32 2.38
CA GLY A 430 15.27 17.23 2.04
C GLY A 430 15.12 17.43 0.53
N VAL A 431 13.96 17.93 0.10
CA VAL A 431 13.69 18.31 -1.30
C VAL A 431 13.80 19.83 -1.45
N ASN A 432 14.51 20.27 -2.47
CA ASN A 432 14.46 21.63 -2.96
C ASN A 432 13.62 21.67 -4.23
N TYR A 433 12.35 22.07 -4.09
CA TYR A 433 11.40 22.15 -5.20
C TYR A 433 11.77 23.22 -6.23
N SER A 434 12.37 24.34 -5.82
CA SER A 434 12.76 25.41 -6.72
C SER A 434 13.96 25.02 -7.58
N GLN A 435 14.92 24.29 -7.00
CA GLN A 435 16.11 23.82 -7.72
C GLN A 435 15.93 22.43 -8.34
N GLN A 436 14.82 21.73 -8.04
CA GLN A 436 14.58 20.35 -8.47
C GLN A 436 15.69 19.38 -8.04
N THR A 437 16.18 19.55 -6.82
CA THR A 437 17.28 18.75 -6.23
C THR A 437 16.92 18.16 -4.87
N TYR A 438 17.68 17.14 -4.48
CA TYR A 438 17.67 16.57 -3.14
C TYR A 438 18.95 16.97 -2.39
N THR A 439 18.82 17.31 -1.11
CA THR A 439 19.94 17.78 -0.30
C THR A 439 19.98 17.06 1.05
N PRO A 440 21.07 16.36 1.41
CA PRO A 440 21.26 15.85 2.76
C PRO A 440 21.16 16.98 3.79
N ARG A 441 20.51 16.71 4.92
CA ARG A 441 20.47 17.65 6.04
C ARG A 441 21.87 17.84 6.61
N VAL A 442 22.18 19.06 7.04
CA VAL A 442 23.39 19.34 7.82
C VAL A 442 23.46 18.45 9.06
N TYR A 443 24.67 18.16 9.55
CA TYR A 443 24.81 17.28 10.71
C TYR A 443 24.04 17.83 11.91
N ALA A 444 24.32 19.07 12.28
CA ALA A 444 23.77 19.75 13.43
C ALA A 444 23.12 21.08 13.03
N GLY A 445 21.96 21.37 13.58
CA GLY A 445 21.29 22.67 13.48
C GLY A 445 20.94 23.23 14.84
N SER A 446 20.37 24.45 14.84
CA SER A 446 19.77 25.04 16.05
C SER A 446 18.69 24.10 16.62
N THR A 447 18.34 24.28 17.90
CA THR A 447 17.21 23.57 18.55
C THR A 447 16.16 24.53 19.10
N THR A 448 16.40 25.84 18.99
CA THR A 448 15.52 26.90 19.52
C THR A 448 14.49 27.37 18.50
N SER A 449 14.59 26.96 17.24
CA SER A 449 13.62 27.28 16.19
C SER A 449 12.65 26.11 15.98
N TYR A 450 11.37 26.39 15.72
CA TYR A 450 10.40 25.37 15.33
C TYR A 450 10.78 24.65 14.03
N TYR A 451 11.51 25.33 13.16
CA TYR A 451 11.99 24.82 11.86
C TYR A 451 13.36 24.13 11.92
N ALA A 452 13.81 23.77 13.11
CA ALA A 452 15.14 23.19 13.38
C ALA A 452 15.38 21.79 12.75
N GLY A 453 15.31 21.63 11.44
CA GLY A 453 15.59 20.39 10.73
C GLY A 453 17.10 20.15 10.56
N SER A 454 17.64 19.11 11.22
CA SER A 454 19.01 18.61 10.99
C SER A 454 19.06 17.10 11.23
N TRP A 455 20.10 16.44 10.71
CA TRP A 455 20.27 15.00 10.90
C TRP A 455 20.30 14.64 12.39
N ARG A 456 21.06 15.38 13.20
CA ARG A 456 21.16 15.17 14.65
C ARG A 456 19.84 15.41 15.37
N ASN A 457 19.07 16.42 14.97
CA ASN A 457 17.77 16.70 15.60
C ASN A 457 16.75 15.59 15.36
N THR A 458 16.76 14.97 14.18
CA THR A 458 15.96 13.77 13.90
C THR A 458 16.31 12.64 14.84
N LEU A 459 17.60 12.33 15.00
CA LEU A 459 18.05 11.28 15.92
C LEU A 459 17.67 11.60 17.37
N ARG A 460 17.83 12.85 17.80
CA ARG A 460 17.43 13.30 19.14
C ARG A 460 15.95 13.06 19.40
N CYS A 461 15.07 13.42 18.46
CA CYS A 461 13.64 13.19 18.62
C CYS A 461 13.33 11.70 18.84
N VAL A 462 13.90 10.83 18.00
CA VAL A 462 13.69 9.37 18.12
C VAL A 462 14.25 8.83 19.45
N GLN A 463 15.36 9.38 19.94
CA GLN A 463 15.96 8.97 21.21
C GLN A 463 15.21 9.49 22.45
N GLU A 464 14.83 10.77 22.46
CA GLU A 464 14.14 11.43 23.58
C GLU A 464 12.70 10.92 23.74
N TYR A 465 12.07 10.43 22.66
CA TYR A 465 10.71 9.89 22.67
C TYR A 465 10.65 8.47 22.06
N PRO A 466 11.21 7.47 22.76
CA PRO A 466 11.39 6.12 22.22
C PRO A 466 10.09 5.32 22.07
N ASN A 467 9.00 5.75 22.72
CA ASN A 467 7.69 5.08 22.68
C ASN A 467 6.75 5.66 21.60
N THR A 468 7.14 6.74 20.94
CA THR A 468 6.35 7.35 19.87
C THR A 468 6.48 6.53 18.60
N ASN A 469 5.38 6.31 17.86
CA ASN A 469 5.48 5.76 16.50
C ASN A 469 6.02 6.85 15.57
N TRP A 470 7.18 6.60 14.98
CA TRP A 470 7.86 7.53 14.09
C TRP A 470 7.70 7.10 12.65
N HIS A 471 7.22 7.99 11.80
CA HIS A 471 7.08 7.76 10.38
C HIS A 471 8.02 8.71 9.65
N LEU A 472 8.96 8.17 8.89
CA LEU A 472 10.01 8.96 8.27
C LEU A 472 9.85 8.85 6.76
N ILE A 473 9.53 9.97 6.11
CA ILE A 473 9.63 10.07 4.66
C ILE A 473 11.07 10.47 4.32
N LEU A 474 11.85 9.50 3.86
CA LEU A 474 13.22 9.71 3.42
C LEU A 474 13.24 9.89 1.90
N TYR A 475 13.78 11.02 1.45
CA TYR A 475 13.84 11.34 0.03
C TYR A 475 15.11 10.81 -0.63
N TRP A 476 14.98 10.38 -1.88
CA TRP A 476 16.09 9.95 -2.72
C TRP A 476 15.83 10.33 -4.19
N ASP A 477 16.88 10.28 -5.00
CA ASP A 477 16.82 10.65 -6.41
C ASP A 477 16.92 9.39 -7.28
N GLN A 478 15.83 8.99 -7.95
CA GLN A 478 15.85 7.81 -8.81
C GLN A 478 16.70 8.00 -10.07
N ARG A 479 17.01 9.26 -10.43
CA ARG A 479 17.82 9.63 -11.59
C ARG A 479 19.32 9.46 -11.29
N GLU A 480 19.70 9.36 -10.01
CA GLU A 480 21.08 9.19 -9.58
C GLU A 480 21.55 7.74 -9.74
N GLN A 481 22.39 7.47 -10.74
CA GLN A 481 22.91 6.12 -11.02
C GLN A 481 23.66 5.48 -9.82
N SER A 482 24.39 6.30 -9.05
CA SER A 482 25.16 5.84 -7.88
C SER A 482 24.26 5.46 -6.69
N ARG A 483 23.00 5.91 -6.69
CA ARG A 483 22.03 5.70 -5.58
C ARG A 483 22.58 6.15 -4.23
N ALA A 484 23.45 7.16 -4.20
CA ALA A 484 24.15 7.57 -2.99
C ALA A 484 23.18 8.07 -1.92
N LEU A 485 22.16 8.86 -2.28
CA LEU A 485 21.16 9.34 -1.33
C LEU A 485 20.24 8.24 -0.79
N LEU A 486 19.92 7.25 -1.62
CA LEU A 486 19.17 6.06 -1.19
C LEU A 486 19.97 5.26 -0.15
N ARG A 487 21.25 4.97 -0.45
CA ARG A 487 22.16 4.24 0.44
C ARG A 487 22.40 5.00 1.75
N TYR A 488 22.55 6.32 1.70
CA TYR A 488 22.68 7.17 2.88
C TYR A 488 21.42 7.16 3.75
N SER A 489 20.23 7.24 3.13
CA SER A 489 18.94 7.20 3.81
C SER A 489 18.68 5.84 4.46
N LEU A 490 18.90 4.73 3.74
CA LEU A 490 18.73 3.37 4.27
C LEU A 490 19.69 3.06 5.41
N ALA A 491 20.99 3.40 5.26
CA ALA A 491 21.96 3.22 6.33
C ALA A 491 21.58 4.02 7.59
N THR A 492 21.10 5.26 7.42
CA THR A 492 20.60 6.07 8.53
C THR A 492 19.35 5.47 9.17
N TYR A 493 18.40 4.97 8.38
CA TYR A 493 17.22 4.27 8.90
C TYR A 493 17.63 3.06 9.74
N TRP A 494 18.49 2.19 9.23
CA TRP A 494 18.98 1.02 9.96
C TRP A 494 19.79 1.40 11.20
N LEU A 495 20.54 2.50 11.17
CA LEU A 495 21.24 3.03 12.34
C LEU A 495 20.28 3.31 13.49
N ILE A 496 19.08 3.83 13.22
CA ILE A 496 18.09 4.20 14.24
C ILE A 496 16.95 3.19 14.43
N TYR A 497 16.84 2.19 13.54
CA TYR A 497 15.75 1.21 13.49
C TYR A 497 15.29 0.70 14.86
N ARG A 498 13.97 0.72 15.04
CA ARG A 498 13.19 0.08 16.12
C ARG A 498 11.84 -0.37 15.52
N PRO A 499 11.12 -1.32 16.14
CA PRO A 499 9.83 -1.78 15.63
C PRO A 499 8.76 -0.68 15.48
N ASN A 500 8.91 0.46 16.16
CA ASN A 500 8.02 1.62 16.08
C ASN A 500 8.52 2.74 15.14
N ILE A 501 9.52 2.47 14.28
CA ILE A 501 10.02 3.43 13.29
C ILE A 501 9.73 2.92 11.88
N TYR A 502 8.78 3.59 11.24
CA TYR A 502 8.28 3.29 9.92
C TYR A 502 9.01 4.11 8.86
N LEU A 503 9.39 3.46 7.77
CA LEU A 503 10.09 4.03 6.62
C LEU A 503 9.11 4.23 5.46
N CYS A 504 9.13 5.42 4.88
CA CYS A 504 8.65 5.67 3.54
C CYS A 504 9.82 6.24 2.74
N LEU A 505 10.13 5.65 1.58
CA LEU A 505 11.17 6.14 0.69
C LEU A 505 10.50 6.69 -0.56
N GLU A 506 10.78 7.94 -0.89
CA GLU A 506 10.07 8.64 -1.96
C GLU A 506 11.01 9.43 -2.86
N ASP A 507 10.68 9.45 -4.14
CA ASP A 507 11.16 10.43 -5.10
C ASP A 507 9.99 11.37 -5.41
N ARG A 508 10.00 12.57 -4.82
CA ARG A 508 8.96 13.59 -4.95
C ARG A 508 9.05 14.43 -6.22
N LEU A 509 10.19 14.43 -6.89
CA LEU A 509 10.44 15.27 -8.07
C LEU A 509 10.20 14.52 -9.37
N ASP A 510 10.18 13.19 -9.35
CA ASP A 510 9.88 12.37 -10.51
C ASP A 510 8.45 11.83 -10.43
N SER A 511 7.62 12.27 -11.36
CA SER A 511 6.21 11.88 -11.49
C SER A 511 5.99 10.38 -11.72
N SER A 512 7.02 9.65 -12.15
CA SER A 512 6.94 8.19 -12.36
C SER A 512 7.24 7.38 -11.10
N TYR A 513 7.55 8.03 -9.97
CA TYR A 513 7.80 7.37 -8.69
C TYR A 513 6.63 6.47 -8.29
N THR A 514 6.97 5.27 -7.78
CA THR A 514 6.04 4.38 -7.10
C THR A 514 6.73 3.72 -5.91
N HIS A 515 5.96 3.35 -4.89
CA HIS A 515 6.52 2.61 -3.76
C HIS A 515 7.18 1.28 -4.21
N LEU A 516 6.63 0.65 -5.25
CA LEU A 516 7.19 -0.56 -5.83
C LEU A 516 8.57 -0.35 -6.44
N LYS A 517 8.82 0.78 -7.11
CA LYS A 517 10.15 1.10 -7.64
C LYS A 517 11.20 1.15 -6.54
N THR A 518 10.84 1.67 -5.37
CA THR A 518 11.72 1.63 -4.20
C THR A 518 11.94 0.20 -3.74
N LEU A 519 10.89 -0.60 -3.59
CA LEU A 519 11.02 -1.98 -3.14
C LEU A 519 11.76 -2.86 -4.14
N ALA A 520 11.81 -2.50 -5.42
CA ALA A 520 12.62 -3.17 -6.43
C ALA A 520 14.13 -2.88 -6.31
N GLN A 521 14.53 -1.89 -5.49
CA GLN A 521 15.95 -1.57 -5.35
C GLN A 521 16.69 -2.65 -4.55
N PRO A 522 17.82 -3.19 -5.05
CA PRO A 522 18.56 -4.23 -4.35
C PRO A 522 19.08 -3.77 -2.98
N GLU A 523 19.31 -2.47 -2.79
CA GLU A 523 19.69 -1.87 -1.52
C GLU A 523 18.71 -2.18 -0.39
N VAL A 524 17.40 -2.33 -0.68
CA VAL A 524 16.36 -2.63 0.32
C VAL A 524 16.47 -4.07 0.85
N TRP A 525 17.08 -4.97 0.06
CA TRP A 525 17.10 -6.42 0.30
C TRP A 525 18.40 -6.93 0.89
N ILE A 526 19.31 -6.04 1.30
CA ILE A 526 20.54 -6.47 1.95
C ILE A 526 20.22 -7.29 3.21
N PRO A 527 20.85 -8.46 3.40
CA PRO A 527 20.58 -9.34 4.54
C PRO A 527 21.53 -9.06 5.73
N LEU A 528 21.26 -8.01 6.50
CA LEU A 528 21.99 -7.74 7.74
C LEU A 528 21.48 -8.60 8.91
N GLY A 529 20.21 -9.05 8.87
CA GLY A 529 19.52 -9.70 9.98
C GLY A 529 19.03 -8.71 11.03
N GLU A 530 18.80 -9.15 12.27
CA GLU A 530 18.35 -8.28 13.37
C GLU A 530 19.51 -7.46 13.97
N PRO A 531 19.26 -6.25 14.50
CA PRO A 531 20.27 -5.47 15.20
C PRO A 531 20.66 -6.16 16.52
N VAL A 532 21.96 -6.25 16.80
CA VAL A 532 22.46 -6.93 18.02
C VAL A 532 22.81 -5.95 19.15
N ALA A 533 22.85 -4.65 18.85
CA ALA A 533 23.13 -3.60 19.81
C ALA A 533 22.54 -2.24 19.33
N PRO A 534 22.41 -1.25 20.24
CA PRO A 534 22.29 0.16 19.86
C PRO A 534 23.47 0.61 18.99
N TYR A 535 23.30 1.73 18.29
CA TYR A 535 24.42 2.31 17.55
C TYR A 535 25.47 2.91 18.50
N GLU A 536 26.68 3.05 17.99
CA GLU A 536 27.83 3.66 18.67
C GLU A 536 28.53 4.67 17.74
N ILE A 537 29.30 5.60 18.33
CA ILE A 537 30.16 6.53 17.57
C ILE A 537 31.59 5.99 17.68
N ILE A 538 32.10 5.42 16.61
CA ILE A 538 33.43 4.76 16.61
C ILE A 538 34.58 5.72 16.36
N GLN A 539 34.30 6.88 15.75
CA GLN A 539 35.24 7.99 15.54
C GLN A 539 34.48 9.31 15.64
N GLY A 540 35.11 10.36 16.17
CA GLY A 540 34.45 11.65 16.42
C GLY A 540 33.57 11.64 17.67
N ASN A 541 32.56 12.50 17.74
CA ASN A 541 31.63 12.58 18.88
C ASN A 541 30.26 13.16 18.51
N TRP A 542 29.30 13.04 19.42
CA TRP A 542 27.93 13.51 19.23
C TRP A 542 27.79 15.02 18.96
N ASN A 543 28.63 15.85 19.57
CA ASN A 543 28.49 17.30 19.46
C ASN A 543 29.03 17.82 18.12
N ASN A 544 30.15 17.25 17.65
CA ASN A 544 30.90 17.74 16.49
C ASN A 544 30.68 16.90 15.22
N GLY A 545 30.07 15.72 15.35
CA GLY A 545 29.96 14.75 14.27
C GLY A 545 30.97 13.62 14.40
N GLY A 546 30.67 12.50 13.76
CA GLY A 546 31.44 11.27 13.86
C GLY A 546 31.03 10.22 12.85
N LEU A 547 31.75 9.11 12.85
CA LEU A 547 31.37 7.90 12.16
C LEU A 547 30.52 7.05 13.10
N PHE A 548 29.25 6.87 12.75
CA PHE A 548 28.29 6.08 13.51
C PHE A 548 28.25 4.65 12.98
N GLN A 549 28.18 3.67 13.87
CA GLN A 549 28.10 2.25 13.54
C GLN A 549 26.88 1.62 14.22
N ARG A 550 26.18 0.74 13.52
CA ARG A 550 25.28 -0.23 14.17
C ARG A 550 25.56 -1.64 13.66
N ARG A 551 25.65 -2.59 14.59
CA ARG A 551 25.91 -4.00 14.31
C ARG A 551 24.61 -4.79 14.21
N PHE A 552 24.61 -5.77 13.32
CA PHE A 552 23.53 -6.71 13.06
C PHE A 552 24.09 -8.15 13.08
N GLN A 553 23.19 -9.15 13.08
CA GLN A 553 23.56 -10.57 13.13
C GLN A 553 24.57 -10.98 12.05
N TYR A 554 24.39 -10.49 10.82
CA TYR A 554 25.20 -10.84 9.66
C TYR A 554 26.01 -9.68 9.10
N GLY A 555 26.12 -8.55 9.82
CA GLY A 555 26.76 -7.38 9.23
C GLY A 555 26.73 -6.14 10.09
N LEU A 556 26.98 -5.00 9.46
CA LEU A 556 26.94 -3.68 10.08
C LEU A 556 26.57 -2.60 9.08
N VAL A 557 26.08 -1.48 9.61
CA VAL A 557 25.92 -0.23 8.87
C VAL A 557 26.83 0.83 9.46
N LEU A 558 27.38 1.67 8.59
CA LEU A 558 28.16 2.85 8.95
C LEU A 558 27.50 4.08 8.34
N VAL A 559 27.42 5.16 9.11
CA VAL A 559 26.89 6.44 8.65
C VAL A 559 27.87 7.54 9.01
N ASN A 560 28.33 8.26 8.00
CA ASN A 560 29.03 9.53 8.16
C ASN A 560 28.04 10.67 7.82
N PRO A 561 27.38 11.27 8.81
CA PRO A 561 26.46 12.37 8.60
C PRO A 561 27.15 13.74 8.59
N THR A 562 28.48 13.80 8.73
CA THR A 562 29.20 15.07 8.81
C THR A 562 29.19 15.81 7.48
N ASP A 563 29.49 17.12 7.54
CA ASP A 563 29.42 18.01 6.37
C ASP A 563 30.77 18.10 5.62
N SER A 564 31.88 17.71 6.24
CA SER A 564 33.22 17.96 5.70
C SER A 564 34.30 16.93 6.03
N THR A 565 34.05 16.01 6.97
CA THR A 565 35.08 15.07 7.44
C THR A 565 34.93 13.71 6.75
N THR A 566 36.00 13.18 6.18
CA THR A 566 36.08 11.78 5.73
C THR A 566 36.65 10.92 6.85
N TYR A 567 35.99 9.81 7.16
CA TYR A 567 36.48 8.81 8.13
C TYR A 567 36.95 7.55 7.42
N THR A 568 37.66 6.68 8.13
CA THR A 568 38.09 5.37 7.61
C THR A 568 37.52 4.22 8.42
N PHE A 569 37.34 3.07 7.80
CA PHE A 569 36.93 1.84 8.48
C PHE A 569 37.65 0.63 7.90
N THR A 570 38.21 -0.22 8.75
CA THR A 570 38.91 -1.45 8.33
C THR A 570 38.04 -2.66 8.62
N THR A 571 37.78 -3.49 7.60
CA THR A 571 36.91 -4.66 7.73
C THR A 571 37.52 -5.72 8.67
N SER A 572 36.72 -6.23 9.61
CA SER A 572 37.15 -7.28 10.55
C SER A 572 37.16 -8.68 9.95
N GLN A 573 36.42 -8.88 8.86
CA GLN A 573 36.27 -10.15 8.15
C GLN A 573 35.88 -9.87 6.70
N ALA A 574 35.70 -10.94 5.91
CA ALA A 574 35.15 -10.79 4.57
C ALA A 574 33.69 -10.34 4.63
N TYR A 575 33.33 -9.32 3.86
CA TYR A 575 31.97 -8.81 3.72
C TYR A 575 31.62 -8.61 2.25
N LYS A 576 30.35 -8.64 1.90
CA LYS A 576 29.81 -8.03 0.69
C LYS A 576 29.45 -6.56 0.97
N ASN A 577 29.71 -5.66 0.03
CA ASN A 577 29.21 -4.28 0.05
C ASN A 577 27.84 -4.17 -0.63
N TRP A 578 27.30 -2.95 -0.76
CA TRP A 578 26.03 -2.67 -1.45
C TRP A 578 25.88 -3.35 -2.82
N ASP A 579 26.98 -3.42 -3.58
CA ASP A 579 27.02 -3.95 -4.94
C ASP A 579 27.31 -5.47 -4.96
N GLY A 580 27.29 -6.13 -3.81
CA GLY A 580 27.56 -7.56 -3.68
C GLY A 580 29.03 -7.94 -3.84
N GLN A 581 29.93 -6.96 -3.98
CA GLN A 581 31.36 -7.19 -4.14
C GLN A 581 31.95 -7.67 -2.82
N VAL A 582 32.72 -8.75 -2.88
CA VAL A 582 33.41 -9.29 -1.70
C VAL A 582 34.63 -8.43 -1.38
N LEU A 583 34.61 -7.80 -0.22
CA LEU A 583 35.71 -7.11 0.43
C LEU A 583 36.39 -8.08 1.39
N PRO A 584 37.67 -8.44 1.20
CA PRO A 584 38.41 -9.27 2.14
C PRO A 584 38.51 -8.64 3.54
N ALA A 585 38.89 -9.45 4.53
CA ALA A 585 39.28 -8.95 5.84
C ALA A 585 40.46 -7.97 5.72
N ASN A 586 40.55 -7.00 6.63
CA ASN A 586 41.58 -5.95 6.67
C ASN A 586 41.57 -4.98 5.47
N THR A 587 40.45 -4.91 4.74
CA THR A 587 40.25 -3.89 3.71
C THR A 587 39.92 -2.56 4.36
N THR A 588 40.65 -1.49 4.04
CA THR A 588 40.38 -0.13 4.54
C THR A 588 39.51 0.64 3.57
N LEU A 589 38.36 1.08 4.07
CA LEU A 589 37.36 1.88 3.35
C LEU A 589 37.50 3.35 3.73
N GLN A 590 37.32 4.23 2.75
CA GLN A 590 37.09 5.66 2.97
C GLN A 590 35.59 5.91 3.03
N ILE A 591 35.15 6.71 4.00
CA ILE A 591 33.74 7.04 4.22
C ILE A 591 33.60 8.57 4.19
N PRO A 592 33.39 9.15 2.99
CA PRO A 592 33.23 10.59 2.83
C PRO A 592 32.03 11.16 3.59
N PRO A 593 31.92 12.50 3.70
CA PRO A 593 30.71 13.17 4.18
C PRO A 593 29.43 12.65 3.52
N LYS A 594 28.32 12.67 4.25
CA LYS A 594 26.97 12.27 3.77
C LYS A 594 26.92 10.88 3.12
N THR A 595 27.69 9.93 3.67
CA THR A 595 27.81 8.57 3.12
C THR A 595 27.24 7.53 4.08
N GLY A 596 26.46 6.59 3.53
CA GLY A 596 25.98 5.40 4.20
C GLY A 596 26.60 4.14 3.61
N VAL A 597 27.10 3.25 4.46
CA VAL A 597 27.73 1.98 4.06
C VAL A 597 26.97 0.83 4.75
N ALA A 598 26.67 -0.22 4.01
CA ALA A 598 26.23 -1.51 4.55
C ALA A 598 27.25 -2.59 4.16
N LEU A 599 27.65 -3.39 5.14
CA LEU A 599 28.56 -4.53 4.98
C LEU A 599 27.88 -5.77 5.55
N TYR A 600 27.81 -6.86 4.79
CA TYR A 600 27.09 -8.07 5.20
C TYR A 600 27.80 -9.36 4.79
N ALA A 601 27.58 -10.42 5.56
CA ALA A 601 28.14 -11.76 5.37
C ALA A 601 27.08 -12.80 5.74
N ALA A 602 25.90 -12.72 5.13
CA ALA A 602 24.78 -13.61 5.40
C ALA A 602 24.82 -14.91 4.56
N PRO A 603 24.08 -15.96 4.97
CA PRO A 603 23.79 -17.07 4.08
C PRO A 603 22.87 -16.60 2.96
N GLU A 604 23.02 -17.17 1.77
CA GLU A 604 22.22 -16.78 0.61
C GLU A 604 21.75 -18.05 -0.10
N VAL A 605 20.66 -18.66 0.39
CA VAL A 605 20.13 -19.90 -0.18
C VAL A 605 19.29 -19.57 -1.41
N ARG A 606 19.73 -20.09 -2.56
CA ARG A 606 19.02 -20.01 -3.83
C ARG A 606 18.35 -21.34 -4.09
N VAL A 607 17.09 -21.30 -4.50
CA VAL A 607 16.30 -22.48 -4.86
C VAL A 607 15.91 -22.40 -6.32
N SER A 608 16.00 -23.51 -7.03
CA SER A 608 15.46 -23.69 -8.38
C SER A 608 14.51 -24.89 -8.40
N ILE A 609 13.43 -24.75 -9.14
CA ILE A 609 12.44 -25.82 -9.34
C ILE A 609 12.24 -26.01 -10.84
N THR A 610 12.29 -27.25 -11.31
CA THR A 610 12.01 -27.61 -12.70
C THR A 610 11.04 -28.79 -12.74
N ALA A 611 10.20 -28.87 -13.77
CA ALA A 611 9.24 -29.96 -13.96
C ALA A 611 9.49 -30.65 -15.29
N GLN A 612 9.35 -31.98 -15.32
CA GLN A 612 9.53 -32.79 -16.53
C GLN A 612 8.47 -33.92 -16.59
N PRO A 613 7.66 -34.01 -17.67
CA PRO A 613 7.57 -33.02 -18.75
C PRO A 613 6.98 -31.68 -18.26
N GLU A 614 7.27 -30.59 -18.97
CA GLU A 614 6.71 -29.25 -18.66
C GLU A 614 5.21 -29.15 -18.95
N THR A 615 4.66 -30.06 -19.75
CA THR A 615 3.23 -30.17 -20.08
C THR A 615 2.79 -31.61 -19.93
N ALA A 616 1.63 -31.82 -19.30
CA ALA A 616 1.05 -33.14 -19.05
C ALA A 616 -0.49 -33.08 -19.10
N LEU A 617 -1.12 -34.14 -19.59
CA LEU A 617 -2.57 -34.32 -19.64
C LEU A 617 -3.12 -34.86 -18.31
N PRO A 618 -4.42 -34.68 -18.02
CA PRO A 618 -5.07 -35.35 -16.88
C PRO A 618 -4.77 -36.85 -16.86
N GLY A 619 -4.32 -37.34 -15.71
CA GLY A 619 -3.89 -38.71 -15.47
C GLY A 619 -2.39 -38.98 -15.69
N GLU A 620 -1.64 -38.10 -16.38
CA GLU A 620 -0.19 -38.27 -16.63
C GLU A 620 0.66 -37.88 -15.42
N LEU A 621 1.92 -38.36 -15.41
CA LEU A 621 2.89 -38.09 -14.36
C LEU A 621 3.86 -36.97 -14.74
N VAL A 622 4.18 -36.12 -13.76
CA VAL A 622 5.20 -35.06 -13.83
C VAL A 622 6.22 -35.28 -12.71
N THR A 623 7.51 -35.15 -13.05
CA THR A 623 8.61 -35.15 -12.08
C THR A 623 9.09 -33.73 -11.85
N ILE A 624 8.96 -33.25 -10.62
CA ILE A 624 9.42 -31.93 -10.17
C ILE A 624 10.75 -32.10 -9.45
N VAL A 625 11.79 -31.40 -9.88
CA VAL A 625 13.13 -31.37 -9.27
C VAL A 625 13.30 -30.05 -8.53
N VAL A 626 13.75 -30.12 -7.28
CA VAL A 626 14.03 -28.95 -6.42
C VAL A 626 15.51 -28.94 -6.06
N GLU A 627 16.26 -27.90 -6.42
CA GLU A 627 17.67 -27.73 -6.07
C GLU A 627 17.87 -26.53 -5.15
N CYS A 628 18.69 -26.69 -4.11
CA CYS A 628 19.04 -25.65 -3.14
C CYS A 628 20.56 -25.43 -3.12
N ARG A 629 21.03 -24.18 -3.20
CA ARG A 629 22.47 -23.82 -3.20
C ARG A 629 22.74 -22.61 -2.31
N ASN A 630 23.79 -22.63 -1.48
CA ASN A 630 24.21 -21.46 -0.70
C ASN A 630 25.26 -20.61 -1.46
N ALA A 631 24.90 -19.39 -1.85
CA ALA A 631 25.77 -18.39 -2.50
C ALA A 631 26.31 -17.31 -1.52
N GLY A 632 26.07 -17.50 -0.23
CA GLY A 632 26.45 -16.58 0.84
C GLY A 632 27.91 -16.72 1.28
N LEU A 633 28.30 -15.96 2.30
CA LEU A 633 29.64 -16.01 2.91
C LEU A 633 29.69 -16.82 4.22
N VAL A 634 28.54 -17.26 4.73
CA VAL A 634 28.43 -18.07 5.95
C VAL A 634 27.54 -19.29 5.73
N ASP A 635 27.66 -20.27 6.62
CA ASP A 635 26.82 -21.47 6.64
C ASP A 635 25.34 -21.10 6.72
N ALA A 636 24.51 -21.72 5.88
CA ALA A 636 23.07 -21.76 6.11
C ALA A 636 22.76 -22.98 6.98
N ARG A 637 22.10 -22.79 8.13
CA ARG A 637 21.76 -23.88 9.06
C ARG A 637 20.25 -24.02 9.19
N ASP A 638 19.82 -25.24 9.47
CA ASP A 638 18.41 -25.61 9.67
C ASP A 638 17.50 -25.09 8.54
N VAL A 639 17.97 -25.21 7.30
CA VAL A 639 17.27 -24.70 6.11
C VAL A 639 16.05 -25.58 5.88
N GLN A 640 14.88 -25.00 6.10
CA GLN A 640 13.62 -25.62 5.68
C GLN A 640 13.41 -25.33 4.19
N VAL A 641 13.01 -26.35 3.44
CA VAL A 641 12.70 -26.25 2.01
C VAL A 641 11.27 -26.70 1.82
N GLU A 642 10.45 -25.84 1.24
CA GLU A 642 9.04 -26.11 0.99
C GLU A 642 8.75 -25.92 -0.49
N ALA A 643 8.12 -26.93 -1.10
CA ALA A 643 7.70 -26.91 -2.49
C ALA A 643 6.16 -27.03 -2.54
N PRO A 644 5.43 -25.93 -2.74
CA PRO A 644 3.98 -25.93 -2.88
C PRO A 644 3.54 -26.82 -4.05
N ILE A 645 2.46 -27.55 -3.85
CA ILE A 645 1.82 -28.36 -4.89
C ILE A 645 0.61 -27.58 -5.42
N PRO A 646 0.64 -27.11 -6.68
CA PRO A 646 -0.51 -26.48 -7.31
C PRO A 646 -1.77 -27.35 -7.26
N GLN A 647 -2.94 -26.72 -7.15
CA GLN A 647 -4.22 -27.42 -7.34
C GLN A 647 -4.25 -28.09 -8.72
N GLY A 648 -4.82 -29.30 -8.80
CA GLY A 648 -4.81 -30.14 -10.01
C GLY A 648 -3.61 -31.09 -10.11
N LEU A 649 -2.74 -31.14 -9.10
CA LEU A 649 -1.71 -32.17 -8.96
C LEU A 649 -1.92 -33.00 -7.70
N SER A 650 -1.83 -34.33 -7.84
CA SER A 650 -1.80 -35.28 -6.72
C SER A 650 -0.41 -35.91 -6.58
N VAL A 651 0.20 -35.82 -5.40
CA VAL A 651 1.56 -36.33 -5.17
C VAL A 651 1.55 -37.86 -5.11
N VAL A 652 2.46 -38.48 -5.86
CA VAL A 652 2.67 -39.94 -5.95
C VAL A 652 3.88 -40.38 -5.11
N SER A 653 5.00 -39.66 -5.20
CA SER A 653 6.22 -39.99 -4.43
C SER A 653 7.12 -38.78 -4.21
N VAL A 654 7.97 -38.85 -3.18
CA VAL A 654 8.89 -37.79 -2.77
C VAL A 654 10.24 -38.39 -2.39
N SER A 655 11.36 -37.78 -2.80
CA SER A 655 12.71 -38.23 -2.48
C SER A 655 13.22 -37.69 -1.12
N ASN A 656 14.30 -38.30 -0.61
CA ASN A 656 15.09 -37.79 0.53
C ASN A 656 14.28 -37.52 1.81
N GLY A 657 13.22 -38.30 2.04
CA GLY A 657 12.41 -38.21 3.25
C GLY A 657 11.52 -36.97 3.33
N GLY A 658 11.22 -36.32 2.21
CA GLY A 658 10.28 -35.19 2.18
C GLY A 658 8.87 -35.61 2.58
N VAL A 659 8.15 -34.72 3.24
CA VAL A 659 6.82 -35.00 3.80
C VAL A 659 5.80 -34.06 3.18
N MET A 660 4.67 -34.62 2.76
CA MET A 660 3.50 -33.83 2.32
C MET A 660 2.74 -33.29 3.54
N SER A 661 2.56 -31.99 3.60
CA SER A 661 1.78 -31.30 4.64
C SER A 661 1.20 -30.00 4.09
N ASN A 662 -0.05 -29.68 4.42
CA ASN A 662 -0.72 -28.43 4.05
C ASN A 662 -0.58 -28.01 2.56
N GLY A 663 -0.64 -28.99 1.65
CA GLY A 663 -0.55 -28.73 0.21
C GLY A 663 0.86 -28.48 -0.32
N ALA A 664 1.92 -28.80 0.44
CA ALA A 664 3.31 -28.66 0.02
C ALA A 664 4.16 -29.87 0.46
N VAL A 665 5.28 -30.10 -0.25
CA VAL A 665 6.33 -31.04 0.17
C VAL A 665 7.39 -30.29 0.97
N GLN A 666 7.81 -30.82 2.11
CA GLN A 666 8.78 -30.20 3.00
C GLN A 666 10.02 -31.07 3.25
N TRP A 667 11.20 -30.44 3.27
CA TRP A 667 12.50 -31.02 3.68
C TRP A 667 13.24 -30.11 4.66
N THR A 668 14.14 -30.69 5.46
CA THR A 668 15.08 -29.94 6.30
C THR A 668 16.52 -30.28 5.93
N ILE A 669 17.35 -29.25 5.68
CA ILE A 669 18.79 -29.37 5.48
C ILE A 669 19.50 -28.84 6.73
N PRO A 670 20.17 -29.69 7.54
CA PRO A 670 20.79 -29.25 8.79
C PRO A 670 21.86 -28.17 8.61
N ALA A 671 22.69 -28.31 7.56
CA ALA A 671 23.69 -27.31 7.21
C ALA A 671 24.01 -27.34 5.70
N LEU A 672 24.24 -26.17 5.14
CA LEU A 672 24.68 -25.94 3.78
C LEU A 672 25.80 -24.89 3.80
N ALA A 673 27.04 -25.36 3.70
CA ALA A 673 28.24 -24.52 3.69
C ALA A 673 28.23 -23.54 2.49
N PRO A 674 28.97 -22.41 2.56
CA PRO A 674 29.17 -21.53 1.41
C PRO A 674 29.59 -22.30 0.15
N GLY A 675 28.86 -22.10 -0.95
CA GLY A 675 29.07 -22.76 -2.23
C GLY A 675 28.42 -24.15 -2.38
N GLY A 676 27.95 -24.79 -1.29
CA GLY A 676 27.36 -26.13 -1.33
C GLY A 676 25.94 -26.18 -1.94
N SER A 677 25.53 -27.36 -2.43
CA SER A 677 24.17 -27.61 -2.98
C SER A 677 23.54 -28.96 -2.55
N ARG A 678 22.21 -29.07 -2.69
CA ARG A 678 21.36 -30.27 -2.45
C ARG A 678 20.20 -30.33 -3.46
N GLN A 679 19.76 -31.52 -3.83
CA GLN A 679 18.65 -31.74 -4.79
C GLN A 679 17.60 -32.72 -4.24
N PHE A 680 16.34 -32.50 -4.61
CA PHE A 680 15.16 -33.29 -4.23
C PHE A 680 14.23 -33.52 -5.44
N GLN A 681 13.37 -34.53 -5.37
CA GLN A 681 12.41 -34.88 -6.42
C GLN A 681 11.01 -35.17 -5.86
N ILE A 682 9.98 -34.72 -6.58
CA ILE A 682 8.56 -35.00 -6.32
C ILE A 682 7.97 -35.58 -7.61
N GLN A 683 7.31 -36.74 -7.53
CA GLN A 683 6.49 -37.26 -8.61
C GLN A 683 5.03 -36.94 -8.31
N ALA A 684 4.33 -36.31 -9.24
CA ALA A 684 2.92 -35.94 -9.11
C ALA A 684 2.13 -36.39 -10.35
N ARG A 685 0.82 -36.57 -10.19
CA ARG A 685 -0.13 -36.89 -11.25
C ARG A 685 -1.08 -35.71 -11.48
N VAL A 686 -1.33 -35.37 -12.74
CA VAL A 686 -2.32 -34.35 -13.11
C VAL A 686 -3.73 -34.90 -12.90
N GLU A 687 -4.61 -34.14 -12.27
CA GLU A 687 -6.02 -34.53 -12.03
C GLU A 687 -6.95 -34.22 -13.22
#